data_AF-A0A8J4I273-F1
#
_entry.id   AF-A0A8J4I273-F1
#
_cell.length_a   1.000
_cell.length_b   1.000
_cell.length_c   1.000
_cell.angle_alpha   90.00
_cell.angle_beta   90.00
_cell.angle_gamma   90.00
#
_symmetry.space_group_name_H-M   'P 1'
#
loop_
_entity.id
_entity.type
_entity.pdbx_description
1 polymer ?
#
loop_
_entity_poly.entity_id
_entity_poly.type
_entity_poly.pdbx_seq_one_letter_code
_entity_poly.pdbx_strand_id
1 'polypeptide(L)'
;TTEPMVPPCFCLNGGVCQDGVCVCPEEWVGSLCEIVNFCEASTCTVNISESVIKNLTFERIVVGKYGNSKEKCEPDTVNGNTSIAIRMCSREVRTPTLKPPKILNCNENLDSLASQVETAESRNVSAIASNTQILTSMPDQLTTQNISAAANIAVQILKKPNISEDSQTSVTVMATVSQLLDANETEFNHSNLVNVTTSLTKTLEEFSLTGNISQPNVAIQSAPLKLSSSTILFSAQRDTALEYYQSTKLEIQENVPGLIGDLSTEVQILFNIINNHNGRVGFVLYQNDKLFQSRIYQSHGSFSKQIISGNIDGGRTSGVEIAFSPKYNTSERQLRDHACVFWDYTVNDWSTAGCAKGRDQFLRCRCNHTTNFAVLMAFQIKYKYAKPLEYISYIGVGLSIAGLVITILFQIFTRKTRKSSVTWMLVSLCFSMLIFNIIFISGIENQNARNHSSNTTSYYQQYLPYDTDSNTLLTSDVVDPPADSWCTVVAVLLHYFLLATFMWTALNSAQLYLLLLRAMKPLPGHFLITMSVIGWGIPAVVVAITLGATYREGKALNYRQEEFLLKWSLCIKSCWLAALDQNRNFSVQKPMLWSFLLPVALILLINIIIFIKITVSVIWKKNENLTRNKKDSFMKKMIGTISIVVVLGITWTIGYLMLISHEETSLVFSYLFCILNATQGLQICILYTFRSPIFKKKVSEVFRVFWVPEVPLYLYSKTYYISKSQPAKHSQETFRSAQTSSETISLSTFPNCS
;
A
#
# COMPACT_ATOMS: atom_id res chain seq x y z
N THR A 1 -28.44 5.49 -17.24
CA THR A 1 -27.26 6.33 -16.99
C THR A 1 -26.15 5.86 -17.89
N THR A 2 -26.07 6.45 -19.08
CA THR A 2 -24.94 6.29 -20.00
C THR A 2 -23.75 7.02 -19.40
N GLU A 3 -22.74 6.29 -18.94
CA GLU A 3 -21.42 6.86 -18.67
C GLU A 3 -20.91 7.53 -19.96
N PRO A 4 -20.40 8.77 -19.90
CA PRO A 4 -19.78 9.38 -21.06
C PRO A 4 -18.53 8.57 -21.43
N MET A 5 -18.56 7.97 -22.61
CA MET A 5 -17.43 7.25 -23.19
C MET A 5 -16.37 8.30 -23.56
N VAL A 6 -15.35 8.46 -22.71
CA VAL A 6 -14.20 9.34 -23.00
C VAL A 6 -13.45 8.74 -24.20
N PRO A 7 -13.21 9.50 -25.29
CA PRO A 7 -12.50 8.98 -26.46
C PRO A 7 -11.08 8.52 -26.06
N PRO A 8 -10.53 7.47 -26.72
CA PRO A 8 -9.18 7.00 -26.42
C PRO A 8 -8.17 8.10 -26.76
N CYS A 9 -7.35 8.56 -25.79
CA CYS A 9 -6.21 9.42 -26.15
C CYS A 9 -5.21 8.59 -26.96
N PHE A 10 -4.72 9.16 -28.05
CA PHE A 10 -3.69 8.56 -28.88
C PHE A 10 -2.33 9.17 -28.54
N CYS A 11 -1.52 8.48 -27.73
CA CYS A 11 -0.20 8.94 -27.33
C CYS A 11 0.89 8.21 -28.11
N LEU A 12 1.87 8.94 -28.62
CA LEU A 12 3.03 8.42 -29.36
C LEU A 12 4.19 8.11 -28.41
N ASN A 13 5.22 7.43 -28.92
CA ASN A 13 6.52 7.24 -28.26
C ASN A 13 6.46 6.74 -26.81
N GLY A 14 5.47 5.89 -26.50
CA GLY A 14 5.30 5.30 -25.16
C GLY A 14 4.58 6.20 -24.14
N GLY A 15 3.95 7.29 -24.57
CA GLY A 15 3.11 8.12 -23.70
C GLY A 15 1.87 7.37 -23.18
N VAL A 16 1.43 7.70 -21.97
CA VAL A 16 0.26 7.08 -21.31
C VAL A 16 -0.87 8.08 -21.23
N CYS A 17 -2.06 7.70 -21.70
CA CYS A 17 -3.28 8.51 -21.60
C CYS A 17 -3.78 8.51 -20.15
N GLN A 18 -3.80 9.68 -19.51
CA GLN A 18 -4.35 9.89 -18.17
C GLN A 18 -5.32 11.07 -18.22
N ASP A 19 -6.60 10.81 -17.90
CA ASP A 19 -7.66 11.82 -17.87
C ASP A 19 -7.83 12.65 -19.17
N GLY A 20 -7.57 12.06 -20.34
CA GLY A 20 -7.69 12.74 -21.64
C GLY A 20 -6.42 13.44 -22.13
N VAL A 21 -5.32 13.39 -21.37
CA VAL A 21 -4.03 14.01 -21.70
C VAL A 21 -2.94 12.94 -21.81
N CYS A 22 -1.99 13.11 -22.73
CA CYS A 22 -0.83 12.22 -22.84
C CYS A 22 0.25 12.61 -21.84
N VAL A 23 0.64 11.65 -21.00
CA VAL A 23 1.80 11.78 -20.11
C VAL A 23 3.01 11.17 -20.82
N CYS A 24 3.96 12.02 -21.20
CA CYS A 24 5.12 11.63 -21.98
C CYS A 24 6.31 11.16 -21.13
N PRO A 25 7.06 10.14 -21.59
CA PRO A 25 8.37 9.81 -21.01
C PRO A 25 9.36 10.97 -21.20
N GLU A 26 10.37 11.11 -20.34
CA GLU A 26 11.27 12.29 -20.30
C GLU A 26 11.95 12.63 -21.63
N GLU A 27 12.18 11.63 -22.47
CA GLU A 27 12.80 11.75 -23.80
C GLU A 27 11.86 12.38 -24.85
N TRP A 28 10.57 12.52 -24.54
CA TRP A 28 9.55 12.98 -25.47
C TRP A 28 8.64 14.01 -24.82
N VAL A 29 8.20 14.96 -25.64
CA VAL A 29 7.31 16.04 -25.23
C VAL A 29 6.35 16.36 -26.38
N GLY A 30 5.39 17.25 -26.18
CA GLY A 30 4.29 17.56 -27.10
C GLY A 30 2.98 16.88 -26.70
N SER A 31 1.84 17.47 -27.07
CA SER A 31 0.49 17.05 -26.63
C SER A 31 0.15 15.58 -26.86
N LEU A 32 0.88 14.93 -27.77
CA LEU A 32 0.78 13.52 -28.12
C LEU A 32 2.14 12.80 -27.97
N CYS A 33 3.12 13.40 -27.30
CA CYS A 33 4.51 12.95 -27.14
C CYS A 33 5.30 12.87 -28.46
N GLU A 34 5.09 13.83 -29.36
CA GLU A 34 5.61 13.84 -30.74
C GLU A 34 6.97 14.55 -30.93
N ILE A 35 7.40 15.36 -29.96
CA ILE A 35 8.58 16.22 -30.02
C ILE A 35 9.75 15.55 -29.28
N VAL A 36 10.91 15.47 -29.95
CA VAL A 36 12.15 14.89 -29.40
C VAL A 36 12.71 15.77 -28.28
N ASN A 37 12.87 15.20 -27.07
CA ASN A 37 13.42 15.86 -25.88
C ASN A 37 14.78 15.33 -25.42
N PHE A 38 15.63 14.94 -26.36
CA PHE A 38 17.02 14.57 -26.08
C PHE A 38 17.95 14.97 -27.24
N CYS A 39 19.25 15.09 -26.97
CA CYS A 39 20.25 15.05 -28.03
C CYS A 39 20.77 13.62 -28.16
N GLU A 40 21.03 13.22 -29.40
CA GLU A 40 21.51 11.88 -29.73
C GLU A 40 22.90 11.59 -29.14
N ALA A 41 23.19 10.29 -29.00
CA ALA A 41 24.51 9.82 -28.58
C ALA A 41 25.59 10.39 -29.51
N SER A 42 26.71 10.82 -28.93
CA SER A 42 27.75 11.51 -29.69
C SER A 42 29.14 11.19 -29.17
N THR A 43 30.12 11.29 -30.07
CA THR A 43 31.54 11.22 -29.74
C THR A 43 32.19 12.55 -30.12
N CYS A 44 32.97 13.13 -29.22
CA CYS A 44 33.76 14.33 -29.52
C CYS A 44 35.22 14.12 -29.14
N THR A 45 36.12 14.68 -29.96
CA THR A 45 37.56 14.62 -29.73
C THR A 45 38.00 15.91 -29.04
N VAL A 46 38.68 15.79 -27.90
CA VAL A 46 39.12 16.94 -27.11
C VAL A 46 40.59 16.79 -26.72
N ASN A 47 41.31 17.91 -26.71
CA ASN A 47 42.67 17.99 -26.20
C ASN A 47 42.61 18.21 -24.69
N ILE A 48 43.02 17.21 -23.91
CA ILE A 48 43.05 17.29 -22.43
C ILE A 48 44.37 17.93 -21.95
N SER A 49 45.42 17.88 -22.77
CA SER A 49 46.70 18.57 -22.59
C SER A 49 47.38 18.81 -23.94
N GLU A 50 48.52 19.53 -23.98
CA GLU A 50 49.25 19.86 -25.22
C GLU A 50 49.64 18.65 -26.10
N SER A 51 49.57 17.42 -25.57
CA SER A 51 49.95 16.19 -26.29
C SER A 51 48.95 15.01 -26.19
N VAL A 52 47.83 15.15 -25.47
CA VAL A 52 46.87 14.05 -25.26
C VAL A 52 45.51 14.37 -25.88
N ILE A 53 45.21 13.70 -27.00
CA ILE A 53 43.92 13.71 -27.67
C ILE A 53 43.10 12.53 -27.16
N LYS A 54 41.92 12.79 -26.57
CA LYS A 54 41.01 11.75 -26.09
C LYS A 54 39.66 11.88 -26.79
N ASN A 55 39.10 10.75 -27.19
CA ASN A 55 37.73 10.67 -27.69
C ASN A 55 36.80 10.47 -26.49
N LEU A 56 35.81 11.34 -26.35
CA LEU A 56 34.80 11.32 -25.30
C LEU A 56 33.48 10.86 -25.89
N THR A 57 32.86 9.87 -25.27
CA THR A 57 31.60 9.27 -25.72
C THR A 57 30.49 9.58 -24.73
N PHE A 58 29.38 10.12 -25.23
CA PHE A 58 28.19 10.44 -24.45
C PHE A 58 26.99 9.66 -24.98
N GLU A 59 26.19 9.12 -24.07
CA GLU A 59 24.89 8.55 -24.43
C GLU A 59 23.86 9.64 -24.74
N ARG A 60 22.59 9.26 -24.94
CA ARG A 60 21.52 10.22 -25.13
C ARG A 60 21.36 11.07 -23.88
N ILE A 61 21.24 12.38 -24.07
CA ILE A 61 21.10 13.34 -22.97
C ILE A 61 19.77 14.04 -23.12
N VAL A 62 18.92 13.99 -22.09
CA VAL A 62 17.64 14.72 -22.07
C VAL A 62 17.91 16.22 -22.05
N VAL A 63 17.08 17.01 -22.76
CA VAL A 63 17.33 18.44 -22.82
C VAL A 63 17.13 19.12 -21.46
N GLY A 64 18.05 20.01 -21.10
CA GLY A 64 18.13 20.62 -19.77
C GLY A 64 18.97 19.82 -18.77
N LYS A 65 19.32 18.56 -19.07
CA LYS A 65 20.18 17.72 -18.23
C LYS A 65 21.64 17.68 -18.74
N TYR A 66 22.55 17.28 -17.85
CA TYR A 66 23.95 16.98 -18.16
C TYR A 66 24.13 15.47 -18.31
N GLY A 67 24.85 15.05 -19.35
CA GLY A 67 25.27 13.66 -19.54
C GLY A 67 26.75 13.50 -19.23
N ASN A 68 27.09 12.36 -18.63
CA ASN A 68 28.45 11.99 -18.29
C ASN A 68 29.12 11.25 -19.46
N SER A 69 30.43 11.45 -19.60
CA SER A 69 31.25 10.66 -20.52
C SER A 69 31.40 9.22 -20.02
N LYS A 70 31.52 8.27 -20.96
CA LYS A 70 31.83 6.87 -20.65
C LYS A 70 33.27 6.70 -20.14
N GLU A 71 34.16 7.56 -20.62
CA GLU A 71 35.56 7.57 -20.26
C GLU A 71 35.73 8.08 -18.82
N LYS A 72 36.58 7.39 -18.07
CA LYS A 72 36.80 7.63 -16.65
C LYS A 72 38.23 8.09 -16.36
N CYS A 73 38.40 8.76 -15.22
CA CYS A 73 39.70 9.12 -14.69
C CYS A 73 40.49 7.84 -14.39
N GLU A 74 41.80 7.90 -14.59
CA GLU A 74 42.68 6.75 -14.37
C GLU A 74 42.62 6.31 -12.89
N PRO A 75 42.70 5.00 -12.58
CA PRO A 75 42.50 4.48 -11.22
C PRO A 75 43.50 5.00 -10.18
N ASP A 76 44.65 5.51 -10.61
CA ASP A 76 45.72 6.07 -9.80
C ASP A 76 45.50 7.55 -9.42
N THR A 77 44.47 8.20 -9.96
CA THR A 77 44.11 9.57 -9.64
C THR A 77 43.14 9.66 -8.45
N VAL A 78 43.05 10.85 -7.83
CA VAL A 78 42.16 11.09 -6.67
C VAL A 78 40.69 10.82 -6.99
N ASN A 79 40.26 11.10 -8.23
CA ASN A 79 38.92 10.79 -8.72
C ASN A 79 38.87 9.54 -9.61
N GLY A 80 39.74 8.55 -9.36
CA GLY A 80 39.78 7.31 -10.14
C GLY A 80 38.40 6.67 -10.30
N ASN A 81 38.08 6.25 -11.53
CA ASN A 81 36.77 5.70 -11.94
C ASN A 81 35.59 6.69 -12.05
N THR A 82 35.78 7.99 -11.82
CA THR A 82 34.79 9.06 -12.10
C THR A 82 34.84 9.48 -13.56
N SER A 83 33.71 9.84 -14.16
CA SER A 83 33.66 10.33 -15.55
C SER A 83 34.51 11.60 -15.73
N ILE A 84 35.30 11.64 -16.80
CA ILE A 84 36.27 12.74 -17.02
C ILE A 84 35.66 14.01 -17.59
N ALA A 85 34.43 13.95 -18.07
CA ALA A 85 33.75 15.08 -18.70
C ALA A 85 32.24 14.96 -18.59
N ILE A 86 31.58 16.12 -18.60
CA ILE A 86 30.13 16.26 -18.72
C ILE A 86 29.77 17.11 -19.93
N ARG A 87 28.57 16.91 -20.45
CA ARG A 87 28.05 17.66 -21.59
C ARG A 87 26.57 17.99 -21.39
N MET A 88 26.17 19.22 -21.71
CA MET A 88 24.78 19.65 -21.57
C MET A 88 24.04 19.53 -22.90
N CYS A 89 22.81 19.02 -22.86
CA CYS A 89 21.84 19.28 -23.92
C CYS A 89 21.09 20.57 -23.63
N SER A 90 21.13 21.49 -24.59
CA SER A 90 20.29 22.69 -24.61
C SER A 90 19.36 22.64 -25.81
N ARG A 91 18.18 23.27 -25.75
CA ARG A 91 17.39 23.53 -26.95
C ARG A 91 17.55 24.99 -27.31
N GLU A 92 18.24 25.25 -28.42
CA GLU A 92 18.18 26.55 -29.07
C GLU A 92 17.04 26.50 -30.09
N VAL A 93 15.99 27.28 -29.84
CA VAL A 93 14.79 27.40 -30.69
C VAL A 93 13.90 26.13 -30.70
N ARG A 94 14.21 25.12 -31.53
CA ARG A 94 13.36 23.91 -31.70
C ARG A 94 14.15 22.60 -31.72
N THR A 95 15.45 22.63 -31.99
CA THR A 95 16.28 21.43 -32.09
C THR A 95 17.17 21.29 -30.85
N PRO A 96 17.20 20.11 -30.21
CA PRO A 96 18.18 19.80 -29.18
C PRO A 96 19.61 19.89 -29.73
N THR A 97 20.46 20.68 -29.09
CA THR A 97 21.87 20.90 -29.43
C THR A 97 22.77 20.58 -28.24
N LEU A 98 23.89 19.93 -28.51
CA LEU A 98 24.88 19.59 -27.50
C LEU A 98 25.90 20.72 -27.34
N LYS A 99 26.03 21.26 -26.12
CA LYS A 99 27.06 22.24 -25.77
C LYS A 99 28.47 21.60 -25.78
N PRO A 100 29.55 22.41 -25.83
CA PRO A 100 30.91 21.89 -25.67
C PRO A 100 31.10 21.11 -24.36
N PRO A 101 31.90 20.04 -24.35
CA PRO A 101 32.14 19.26 -23.13
C PRO A 101 32.97 20.07 -22.13
N LYS A 102 32.64 19.94 -20.84
CA LYS A 102 33.46 20.43 -19.73
C LYS A 102 34.30 19.27 -19.21
N ILE A 103 35.61 19.48 -19.05
CA ILE A 103 36.56 18.44 -18.63
C ILE A 103 36.90 18.62 -17.15
N LEU A 104 36.92 17.51 -16.41
CA LEU A 104 37.30 17.43 -15.01
C LEU A 104 38.82 17.33 -14.86
N ASN A 105 39.37 18.04 -13.87
CA ASN A 105 40.71 17.78 -13.37
C ASN A 105 40.69 16.54 -12.44
N CYS A 106 41.16 15.39 -12.94
CA CYS A 106 41.12 14.12 -12.19
C CYS A 106 41.95 14.12 -10.88
N ASN A 107 42.85 15.09 -10.70
CA ASN A 107 43.70 15.20 -9.52
C ASN A 107 43.10 16.07 -8.40
N GLU A 108 41.92 16.66 -8.61
CA GLU A 108 41.27 17.55 -7.63
C GLU A 108 39.95 16.99 -7.14
N ASN A 109 39.78 16.88 -5.82
CA ASN A 109 38.49 16.51 -5.21
C ASN A 109 37.76 17.74 -4.65
N LEU A 110 36.50 17.56 -4.24
CA LEU A 110 35.67 18.63 -3.69
C LEU A 110 36.32 19.30 -2.45
N ASP A 111 37.02 18.54 -1.60
CA ASP A 111 37.67 19.11 -0.42
C ASP A 111 38.83 20.04 -0.80
N SER A 112 39.63 19.64 -1.79
CA SER A 112 40.72 20.48 -2.31
C SER A 112 40.19 21.75 -2.98
N LEU A 113 39.08 21.65 -3.72
CA LEU A 113 38.43 22.79 -4.35
C LEU A 113 37.84 23.75 -3.32
N ALA A 114 37.27 23.22 -2.23
CA ALA A 114 36.74 24.02 -1.13
C ALA A 114 37.84 24.88 -0.48
N SER A 115 39.04 24.33 -0.29
CA SER A 115 40.18 25.10 0.23
C SER A 115 40.69 26.15 -0.76
N GLN A 116 40.70 25.84 -2.07
CA GLN A 116 41.17 26.77 -3.08
C GLN A 116 40.25 28.00 -3.23
N VAL A 117 38.93 27.81 -3.14
CA VAL A 117 37.96 28.87 -3.43
C VAL A 117 38.01 30.03 -2.42
N GLU A 118 38.46 29.76 -1.19
CA GLU A 118 38.69 30.77 -0.15
C GLU A 118 39.68 31.85 -0.62
N THR A 119 40.76 31.42 -1.28
CA THR A 119 41.86 32.31 -1.72
C THR A 119 41.82 32.71 -3.20
N ALA A 120 40.91 32.12 -3.99
CA ALA A 120 40.90 32.28 -5.44
C ALA A 120 40.40 33.67 -5.93
N GLU A 121 41.10 34.23 -6.93
CA GLU A 121 40.69 35.39 -7.74
C GLU A 121 39.56 35.03 -8.75
N SER A 122 38.82 36.03 -9.28
CA SER A 122 37.58 35.79 -10.05
C SER A 122 37.73 34.89 -11.28
N ARG A 123 38.89 34.89 -11.97
CA ARG A 123 39.14 34.03 -13.12
C ARG A 123 39.24 32.54 -12.75
N ASN A 124 39.77 32.23 -11.58
CA ASN A 124 39.92 30.86 -11.10
C ASN A 124 38.59 30.30 -10.56
N VAL A 125 37.69 31.19 -10.11
CA VAL A 125 36.37 30.82 -9.58
C VAL A 125 35.51 30.09 -10.62
N SER A 126 35.58 30.48 -11.91
CA SER A 126 34.83 29.82 -12.98
C SER A 126 35.26 28.37 -13.22
N ALA A 127 36.57 28.09 -13.09
CA ALA A 127 37.13 26.76 -13.18
C ALA A 127 36.72 25.90 -11.97
N ILE A 128 36.78 26.47 -10.76
CA ILE A 128 36.34 25.79 -9.53
C ILE A 128 34.84 25.45 -9.61
N ALA A 129 34.00 26.40 -10.04
CA ALA A 129 32.57 26.16 -10.23
C ALA A 129 32.31 25.02 -11.23
N SER A 130 33.07 25.00 -12.34
CA SER A 130 32.93 23.96 -13.37
C SER A 130 33.38 22.58 -12.88
N ASN A 131 34.52 22.48 -12.19
CA ASN A 131 34.98 21.22 -11.60
C ASN A 131 33.99 20.72 -10.53
N THR A 132 33.46 21.62 -9.71
CA THR A 132 32.46 21.29 -8.67
C THR A 132 31.19 20.72 -9.31
N GLN A 133 30.65 21.40 -10.33
CA GLN A 133 29.46 20.93 -11.07
C GLN A 133 29.64 19.53 -11.67
N ILE A 134 30.85 19.20 -12.14
CA ILE A 134 31.17 17.88 -12.68
C ILE A 134 31.19 16.84 -11.57
N LEU A 135 31.84 17.13 -10.44
CA LEU A 135 31.90 16.20 -9.30
C LEU A 135 30.52 15.97 -8.67
N THR A 136 29.56 16.87 -8.87
CA THR A 136 28.16 16.72 -8.44
C THR A 136 27.20 16.20 -9.50
N SER A 137 27.68 15.81 -10.69
CA SER A 137 26.82 15.41 -11.81
C SER A 137 26.16 14.02 -11.67
N MET A 138 26.54 13.23 -10.66
CA MET A 138 25.97 11.91 -10.36
C MET A 138 25.31 11.92 -8.97
N PRO A 139 24.07 12.41 -8.84
CA PRO A 139 23.43 12.63 -7.54
C PRO A 139 23.30 11.36 -6.69
N ASP A 140 23.13 10.19 -7.33
CA ASP A 140 23.01 8.89 -6.65
C ASP A 140 24.31 8.41 -5.96
N GLN A 141 25.45 8.99 -6.35
CA GLN A 141 26.77 8.66 -5.79
C GLN A 141 27.27 9.69 -4.78
N LEU A 142 26.52 10.79 -4.58
CA LEU A 142 26.92 11.84 -3.66
C LEU A 142 26.77 11.38 -2.22
N THR A 143 27.87 11.47 -1.46
CA THR A 143 27.88 11.25 -0.02
C THR A 143 27.58 12.54 0.74
N THR A 144 27.18 12.42 2.00
CA THR A 144 27.02 13.54 2.95
C THR A 144 28.23 14.50 2.94
N GLN A 145 29.46 13.99 2.84
CA GLN A 145 30.69 14.81 2.76
C GLN A 145 30.78 15.58 1.45
N ASN A 146 30.49 14.92 0.32
CA ASN A 146 30.49 15.59 -0.99
C ASN A 146 29.45 16.69 -1.07
N ILE A 147 28.25 16.46 -0.53
CA ILE A 147 27.17 17.46 -0.46
C ILE A 147 27.62 18.65 0.38
N SER A 148 28.20 18.42 1.55
CA SER A 148 28.72 19.47 2.43
C SER A 148 29.81 20.31 1.74
N ALA A 149 30.79 19.67 1.10
CA ALA A 149 31.88 20.37 0.42
C ALA A 149 31.38 21.19 -0.77
N ALA A 150 30.54 20.61 -1.63
CA ALA A 150 29.96 21.30 -2.79
C ALA A 150 29.07 22.47 -2.39
N ALA A 151 28.25 22.31 -1.34
CA ALA A 151 27.41 23.40 -0.82
C ALA A 151 28.26 24.54 -0.23
N ASN A 152 29.35 24.22 0.48
CA ASN A 152 30.28 25.25 0.97
C ASN A 152 30.97 26.00 -0.17
N ILE A 153 31.42 25.29 -1.22
CA ILE A 153 31.98 25.92 -2.43
C ILE A 153 30.95 26.88 -3.04
N ALA A 154 29.70 26.43 -3.23
CA ALA A 154 28.63 27.27 -3.77
C ALA A 154 28.40 28.53 -2.92
N VAL A 155 28.35 28.41 -1.59
CA VAL A 155 28.26 29.54 -0.66
C VAL A 155 29.40 30.52 -0.85
N GLN A 156 30.64 30.03 -0.86
CA GLN A 156 31.82 30.90 -0.94
C GLN A 156 31.90 31.62 -2.29
N ILE A 157 31.50 30.97 -3.39
CA ILE A 157 31.45 31.60 -4.70
C ILE A 157 30.37 32.69 -4.72
N LEU A 158 29.15 32.40 -4.27
CA LEU A 158 28.04 33.36 -4.32
C LEU A 158 28.25 34.60 -3.44
N LYS A 159 29.08 34.50 -2.41
CA LYS A 159 29.47 35.64 -1.56
C LYS A 159 30.53 36.55 -2.18
N LYS A 160 31.23 36.13 -3.24
CA LYS A 160 32.26 36.97 -3.87
C LYS A 160 31.60 38.14 -4.62
N PRO A 161 32.23 39.33 -4.64
CA PRO A 161 31.71 40.49 -5.36
C PRO A 161 31.68 40.23 -6.88
N ASN A 162 30.74 40.86 -7.58
CA ASN A 162 30.55 40.83 -9.05
C ASN A 162 30.16 39.46 -9.65
N ILE A 163 29.90 38.42 -8.84
CA ILE A 163 29.43 37.14 -9.37
C ILE A 163 28.06 37.26 -10.04
N SER A 164 27.19 38.15 -9.55
CA SER A 164 25.90 38.44 -10.22
C SER A 164 26.06 38.97 -11.64
N GLU A 165 27.20 39.58 -11.99
CA GLU A 165 27.49 40.08 -13.34
C GLU A 165 28.09 38.97 -14.24
N ASP A 166 28.75 37.98 -13.65
CA ASP A 166 29.22 36.77 -14.33
C ASP A 166 28.08 35.74 -14.46
N SER A 167 27.30 35.90 -15.52
CA SER A 167 26.15 35.03 -15.81
C SER A 167 26.55 33.56 -15.97
N GLN A 168 27.71 33.27 -16.53
CA GLN A 168 28.14 31.90 -16.82
C GLN A 168 28.57 31.15 -15.54
N THR A 169 29.32 31.81 -14.66
CA THR A 169 29.72 31.23 -13.37
C THR A 169 28.53 31.07 -12.44
N SER A 170 27.65 32.07 -12.36
CA SER A 170 26.44 31.98 -11.54
C SER A 170 25.50 30.86 -11.99
N VAL A 171 25.30 30.68 -13.31
CA VAL A 171 24.53 29.55 -13.86
C VAL A 171 25.16 28.20 -13.50
N THR A 172 26.49 28.10 -13.53
CA THR A 172 27.22 26.88 -13.18
C THR A 172 27.07 26.53 -11.68
N VAL A 173 27.14 27.53 -10.80
CA VAL A 173 26.91 27.34 -9.36
C VAL A 173 25.46 26.95 -9.08
N MET A 174 24.48 27.60 -9.71
CA MET A 174 23.07 27.22 -9.55
C MET A 174 22.79 25.80 -10.06
N ALA A 175 23.45 25.37 -11.13
CA ALA A 175 23.35 24.00 -11.60
C ALA A 175 23.92 22.99 -10.57
N THR A 176 24.99 23.36 -9.87
CA THR A 176 25.51 22.58 -8.73
C THR A 176 24.46 22.46 -7.63
N VAL A 177 23.82 23.57 -7.22
CA VAL A 177 22.72 23.56 -6.23
C VAL A 177 21.55 22.69 -6.70
N SER A 178 21.19 22.79 -7.99
CA SER A 178 20.14 21.95 -8.59
C SER A 178 20.47 20.46 -8.52
N GLN A 179 21.73 20.08 -8.75
CA GLN A 179 22.19 18.69 -8.65
C GLN A 179 22.21 18.18 -7.19
N LEU A 180 22.56 19.04 -6.22
CA LEU A 180 22.45 18.68 -4.81
C LEU A 180 21.00 18.37 -4.43
N LEU A 181 20.03 19.11 -4.98
CA LEU A 181 18.60 18.84 -4.79
C LEU A 181 18.13 17.54 -5.48
N ASP A 182 18.95 16.89 -6.30
CA ASP A 182 18.67 15.57 -6.88
C ASP A 182 19.22 14.41 -6.03
N ALA A 183 20.17 14.68 -5.11
CA ALA A 183 20.82 13.64 -4.32
C ALA A 183 19.87 12.88 -3.39
N ASN A 184 20.26 11.67 -2.96
CA ASN A 184 19.41 10.81 -2.13
C ASN A 184 19.06 11.47 -0.79
N GLU A 185 17.78 11.41 -0.39
CA GLU A 185 17.25 12.05 0.82
C GLU A 185 17.94 11.53 2.10
N THR A 186 18.38 10.26 2.11
CA THR A 186 19.05 9.65 3.26
C THR A 186 20.36 10.35 3.65
N GLU A 187 21.05 10.98 2.69
CA GLU A 187 22.31 11.69 2.93
C GLU A 187 22.09 13.02 3.65
N PHE A 188 20.89 13.62 3.55
CA PHE A 188 20.57 14.90 4.20
C PHE A 188 20.18 14.76 5.67
N ASN A 189 19.91 13.55 6.17
CA ASN A 189 19.47 13.30 7.54
C ASN A 189 20.60 13.35 8.60
N HIS A 190 21.78 13.83 8.23
CA HIS A 190 22.93 13.94 9.14
C HIS A 190 23.01 15.33 9.77
N SER A 191 23.23 15.37 11.09
CA SER A 191 23.34 16.60 11.89
C SER A 191 24.44 17.56 11.39
N ASN A 192 25.48 17.02 10.76
CA ASN A 192 26.59 17.82 10.21
C ASN A 192 26.19 18.72 9.04
N LEU A 193 25.08 18.44 8.34
CA LEU A 193 24.69 19.17 7.13
C LEU A 193 23.89 20.46 7.43
N VAL A 194 23.25 20.54 8.61
CA VAL A 194 22.30 21.62 8.97
C VAL A 194 22.92 23.01 8.86
N ASN A 195 24.17 23.18 9.32
CA ASN A 195 24.86 24.48 9.27
C ASN A 195 25.16 24.89 7.82
N VAL A 196 25.54 23.94 6.98
CA VAL A 196 25.91 24.18 5.57
C VAL A 196 24.67 24.48 4.73
N THR A 197 23.59 23.72 4.90
CA THR A 197 22.32 24.01 4.21
C THR A 197 21.72 25.34 4.66
N THR A 198 21.85 25.69 5.94
CA THR A 198 21.47 27.00 6.47
C THR A 198 22.27 28.12 5.83
N SER A 199 23.60 27.97 5.74
CA SER A 199 24.44 28.97 5.09
C SER A 199 24.12 29.09 3.59
N LEU A 200 23.85 27.97 2.91
CA LEU A 200 23.50 27.94 1.49
C LEU A 200 22.18 28.65 1.23
N THR A 201 21.10 28.27 1.93
CA THR A 201 19.77 28.85 1.73
C THR A 201 19.75 30.36 2.00
N LYS A 202 20.40 30.83 3.08
CA LYS A 202 20.56 32.27 3.34
C LYS A 202 21.36 33.00 2.25
N THR A 203 22.43 32.39 1.76
CA THR A 203 23.23 32.98 0.67
C THR A 203 22.43 33.06 -0.64
N LEU A 204 21.56 32.08 -0.91
CA LEU A 204 20.66 32.11 -2.06
C LEU A 204 19.61 33.22 -1.92
N GLU A 205 19.07 33.44 -0.73
CA GLU A 205 18.14 34.55 -0.45
C GLU A 205 18.80 35.93 -0.64
N GLU A 206 20.05 36.09 -0.21
CA GLU A 206 20.83 37.33 -0.45
C GLU A 206 21.11 37.52 -1.95
N PHE A 207 21.59 36.48 -2.63
CA PHE A 207 21.88 36.50 -4.06
C PHE A 207 20.63 36.77 -4.91
N SER A 208 19.44 36.39 -4.42
CA SER A 208 18.17 36.59 -5.11
C SER A 208 17.80 38.05 -5.37
N LEU A 209 18.37 38.99 -4.62
CA LEU A 209 18.14 40.42 -4.83
C LEU A 209 18.77 40.91 -6.14
N THR A 210 19.86 40.28 -6.58
CA THR A 210 20.66 40.72 -7.74
C THR A 210 20.60 39.76 -8.92
N GLY A 211 20.37 38.47 -8.68
CA GLY A 211 20.41 37.43 -9.71
C GLY A 211 19.09 37.23 -10.46
N ASN A 212 19.17 36.66 -11.66
CA ASN A 212 18.04 36.07 -12.37
C ASN A 212 18.53 34.78 -13.08
N ILE A 213 18.20 33.62 -12.51
CA ILE A 213 18.70 32.31 -12.95
C ILE A 213 17.63 31.26 -12.72
N SER A 214 17.36 30.44 -13.74
CA SER A 214 16.47 29.28 -13.63
C SER A 214 17.25 27.99 -13.88
N GLN A 215 17.12 27.03 -12.97
CA GLN A 215 17.60 25.65 -13.09
C GLN A 215 16.44 24.69 -12.77
N PRO A 216 16.53 23.40 -13.14
CA PRO A 216 15.44 22.44 -12.96
C PRO A 216 14.84 22.39 -11.55
N ASN A 217 15.69 22.34 -10.51
CA ASN A 217 15.25 22.18 -9.12
C ASN A 217 15.28 23.47 -8.28
N VAL A 218 15.87 24.55 -8.81
CA VAL A 218 15.99 25.84 -8.12
C VAL A 218 15.89 26.98 -9.12
N ALA A 219 15.10 28.01 -8.78
CA ALA A 219 14.99 29.21 -9.60
C ALA A 219 15.05 30.47 -8.75
N ILE A 220 15.73 31.49 -9.26
CA ILE A 220 15.98 32.76 -8.60
C ILE A 220 15.60 33.87 -9.57
N GLN A 221 14.83 34.84 -9.07
CA GLN A 221 14.38 35.97 -9.88
C GLN A 221 14.42 37.25 -9.06
N SER A 222 14.98 38.32 -9.62
CA SER A 222 14.93 39.65 -9.02
C SER A 222 14.03 40.60 -9.80
N ALA A 223 13.39 41.53 -9.08
CA ALA A 223 12.54 42.59 -9.60
C ALA A 223 12.89 43.94 -8.95
N PRO A 224 12.98 45.05 -9.72
CA PRO A 224 13.17 46.38 -9.15
C PRO A 224 11.90 46.87 -8.45
N LEU A 225 12.05 47.52 -7.29
CA LEU A 225 10.97 48.23 -6.59
C LEU A 225 10.92 49.69 -7.04
N LYS A 226 9.79 50.10 -7.61
CA LYS A 226 9.49 51.51 -7.90
C LYS A 226 8.72 52.13 -6.74
N LEU A 227 8.85 53.45 -6.52
CA LEU A 227 8.09 54.17 -5.48
C LEU A 227 6.56 54.03 -5.60
N SER A 228 6.03 53.66 -6.76
CA SER A 228 4.60 53.46 -7.03
C SER A 228 4.13 52.01 -6.90
N SER A 229 5.01 51.06 -6.58
CA SER A 229 4.67 49.64 -6.49
C SER A 229 4.06 49.35 -5.12
N SER A 230 2.74 49.17 -5.07
CA SER A 230 2.00 48.77 -3.86
C SER A 230 2.05 47.26 -3.61
N THR A 231 2.06 46.48 -4.69
CA THR A 231 2.13 45.02 -4.66
C THR A 231 3.05 44.48 -5.76
N ILE A 232 3.73 43.38 -5.47
CA ILE A 232 4.50 42.60 -6.46
C ILE A 232 4.09 41.13 -6.34
N LEU A 233 3.59 40.58 -7.44
CA LEU A 233 3.26 39.17 -7.58
C LEU A 233 4.37 38.45 -8.33
N PHE A 234 4.85 37.35 -7.78
CA PHE A 234 5.64 36.36 -8.47
C PHE A 234 4.83 35.09 -8.62
N SER A 235 4.76 34.57 -9.84
CA SER A 235 4.05 33.33 -10.14
C SER A 235 4.92 32.35 -10.91
N ALA A 236 4.82 31.10 -10.50
CA ALA A 236 5.48 29.94 -11.05
C ALA A 236 4.44 29.09 -11.80
N GLN A 237 4.55 29.05 -13.12
CA GLN A 237 3.66 28.28 -13.99
C GLN A 237 4.42 27.11 -14.63
N ARG A 238 3.75 25.97 -14.79
CA ARG A 238 4.28 24.90 -15.64
C ARG A 238 3.91 25.23 -17.08
N ASP A 239 4.90 25.35 -17.97
CA ASP A 239 4.65 25.60 -19.39
C ASP A 239 4.01 24.35 -20.02
N THR A 240 2.69 24.39 -20.20
CA THR A 240 1.89 23.33 -20.84
C THR A 240 1.76 23.51 -22.34
N ALA A 241 2.19 24.65 -22.91
CA ALA A 241 1.99 24.98 -24.31
C ALA A 241 3.21 24.63 -25.19
N LEU A 242 4.40 24.54 -24.60
CA LEU A 242 5.64 24.16 -25.30
C LEU A 242 6.23 22.82 -24.86
N GLU A 243 5.50 22.07 -24.02
CA GLU A 243 5.90 20.81 -23.39
C GLU A 243 7.41 20.65 -23.26
N TYR A 244 7.95 21.19 -22.18
CA TYR A 244 9.34 20.99 -21.82
C TYR A 244 9.36 20.72 -20.32
N TYR A 245 10.06 19.66 -19.90
CA TYR A 245 10.44 19.46 -18.51
C TYR A 245 11.59 20.40 -18.11
N GLN A 246 11.42 21.70 -18.35
CA GLN A 246 12.36 22.73 -17.91
C GLN A 246 11.58 23.73 -17.08
N SER A 247 11.82 23.59 -15.78
CA SER A 247 11.69 24.56 -14.70
C SER A 247 10.86 25.79 -15.04
N THR A 248 9.57 25.68 -14.69
CA THR A 248 8.74 26.77 -14.17
C THR A 248 8.90 28.12 -14.90
N LYS A 249 7.95 28.45 -15.76
CA LYS A 249 7.82 29.81 -16.30
C LYS A 249 7.56 30.77 -15.14
N LEU A 250 8.47 31.72 -14.94
CA LEU A 250 8.38 32.73 -13.89
C LEU A 250 7.80 34.01 -14.48
N GLU A 251 6.77 34.54 -13.84
CA GLU A 251 6.19 35.83 -14.20
C GLU A 251 6.19 36.76 -12.99
N ILE A 252 6.51 38.03 -13.23
CA ILE A 252 6.43 39.09 -12.23
C ILE A 252 5.43 40.13 -12.71
N GLN A 253 4.49 40.48 -11.84
CA GLN A 253 3.47 41.50 -12.12
C GLN A 253 3.44 42.53 -10.98
N GLU A 254 3.44 43.82 -11.34
CA GLU A 254 3.37 44.95 -10.40
C GLU A 254 1.91 45.42 -10.26
N ASN A 255 1.52 45.89 -9.07
CA ASN A 255 0.22 46.51 -8.78
C ASN A 255 -0.99 45.62 -9.11
N VAL A 256 -0.88 44.33 -8.78
CA VAL A 256 -1.95 43.34 -8.93
C VAL A 256 -2.92 43.44 -7.74
N PRO A 257 -4.24 43.33 -7.96
CA PRO A 257 -5.24 43.42 -6.88
C PRO A 257 -5.23 42.24 -5.89
N GLY A 258 -4.52 41.14 -6.20
CA GLY A 258 -4.44 39.94 -5.37
C GLY A 258 -3.89 38.73 -6.13
N LEU A 259 -3.94 37.56 -5.50
CA LEU A 259 -3.55 36.28 -6.11
C LEU A 259 -4.48 35.89 -7.28
N ILE A 260 -3.91 35.36 -8.36
CA ILE A 260 -4.64 35.04 -9.59
C ILE A 260 -5.15 33.59 -9.52
N GLY A 261 -6.44 33.35 -9.73
CA GLY A 261 -7.04 32.01 -9.66
C GLY A 261 -6.85 31.17 -10.92
N ASP A 262 -5.64 31.09 -11.50
CA ASP A 262 -5.36 30.27 -12.68
C ASP A 262 -4.93 28.85 -12.29
N LEU A 263 -5.65 27.83 -12.78
CA LEU A 263 -5.39 26.40 -12.52
C LEU A 263 -4.02 25.90 -13.02
N SER A 264 -3.37 26.66 -13.91
CA SER A 264 -2.07 26.35 -14.50
C SER A 264 -0.87 26.80 -13.65
N THR A 265 -1.10 27.67 -12.66
CA THR A 265 -0.07 28.14 -11.74
C THR A 265 0.11 27.19 -10.56
N GLU A 266 1.36 26.86 -10.24
CA GLU A 266 1.70 25.92 -9.16
C GLU A 266 1.93 26.64 -7.84
N VAL A 267 2.65 27.76 -7.90
CA VAL A 267 2.97 28.58 -6.74
C VAL A 267 2.85 30.06 -7.11
N GLN A 268 2.31 30.84 -6.20
CA GLN A 268 2.27 32.29 -6.28
C GLN A 268 2.67 32.89 -4.94
N ILE A 269 3.43 33.98 -4.96
CA ILE A 269 3.77 34.79 -3.79
C ILE A 269 3.54 36.26 -4.12
N LEU A 270 2.76 36.93 -3.29
CA LEU A 270 2.37 38.32 -3.40
C LEU A 270 2.93 39.07 -2.20
N PHE A 271 3.78 40.06 -2.47
CA PHE A 271 4.28 40.97 -1.46
C PHE A 271 3.43 42.22 -1.37
N ASN A 272 2.99 42.55 -0.16
CA ASN A 272 2.43 43.86 0.16
C ASN A 272 3.55 44.74 0.74
N ILE A 273 3.92 45.77 -0.01
CA ILE A 273 5.10 46.60 0.27
C ILE A 273 4.65 47.88 0.99
N ILE A 274 5.25 48.19 2.14
CA ILE A 274 5.00 49.46 2.87
C ILE A 274 6.07 50.51 2.54
N ASN A 275 7.06 50.22 1.69
CA ASN A 275 8.29 51.00 1.67
C ASN A 275 8.33 52.18 0.67
N ASN A 276 8.96 53.27 1.14
CA ASN A 276 9.03 54.60 0.52
C ASN A 276 10.37 54.87 -0.21
N HIS A 277 11.13 53.82 -0.53
CA HIS A 277 12.48 53.90 -1.12
C HIS A 277 12.64 52.94 -2.31
N ASN A 278 13.54 53.29 -3.24
CA ASN A 278 13.95 52.40 -4.33
C ASN A 278 14.77 51.23 -3.78
N GLY A 279 14.47 50.01 -4.23
CA GLY A 279 15.14 48.78 -3.81
C GLY A 279 14.91 47.65 -4.80
N ARG A 280 15.17 46.40 -4.39
CA ARG A 280 14.88 45.19 -5.19
C ARG A 280 14.16 44.15 -4.33
N VAL A 281 13.29 43.36 -4.97
CA VAL A 281 12.74 42.13 -4.40
C VAL A 281 13.38 40.96 -5.11
N GLY A 282 13.85 39.99 -4.33
CA GLY A 282 14.35 38.71 -4.80
C GLY A 282 13.38 37.60 -4.44
N PHE A 283 13.25 36.62 -5.32
CA PHE A 283 12.43 35.43 -5.14
C PHE A 283 13.31 34.19 -5.34
N VAL A 284 13.10 33.18 -4.50
CA VAL A 284 13.74 31.87 -4.64
C VAL A 284 12.66 30.80 -4.60
N LEU A 285 12.66 29.89 -5.58
CA LEU A 285 11.79 28.73 -5.64
C LEU A 285 12.64 27.46 -5.64
N TYR A 286 12.36 26.56 -4.71
CA TYR A 286 12.92 25.21 -4.65
C TYR A 286 11.83 24.20 -5.01
N GLN A 287 12.14 23.19 -5.81
CA GLN A 287 11.17 22.15 -6.21
C GLN A 287 10.91 21.08 -5.14
N ASN A 288 11.79 20.98 -4.13
CA ASN A 288 11.70 20.02 -3.04
C ASN A 288 12.29 20.57 -1.72
N ASP A 289 12.14 19.81 -0.64
CA ASP A 289 12.52 20.17 0.73
C ASP A 289 13.84 19.53 1.21
N LYS A 290 14.70 19.02 0.32
CA LYS A 290 15.94 18.33 0.72
C LYS A 290 16.90 19.21 1.54
N LEU A 291 16.93 20.52 1.30
CA LEU A 291 17.70 21.47 2.10
C LEU A 291 17.05 21.85 3.44
N PHE A 292 15.80 21.42 3.67
CA PHE A 292 14.91 21.82 4.76
C PHE A 292 14.35 20.60 5.52
N GLN A 293 15.25 19.82 6.13
CA GLN A 293 14.92 18.54 6.77
C GLN A 293 14.31 18.70 8.16
N SER A 294 13.01 18.45 8.27
CA SER A 294 12.24 18.54 9.52
C SER A 294 12.49 17.35 10.45
N ARG A 295 12.49 17.61 11.76
CA ARG A 295 12.51 16.55 12.79
C ARG A 295 11.10 16.20 13.27
N ILE A 296 10.18 17.16 13.18
CA ILE A 296 8.80 17.03 13.66
C ILE A 296 7.89 16.44 12.58
N TYR A 297 8.01 16.88 11.34
CA TYR A 297 7.16 16.46 10.23
C TYR A 297 7.81 15.31 9.45
N GLN A 298 7.16 14.13 9.48
CA GLN A 298 7.60 12.94 8.75
C GLN A 298 6.79 12.73 7.47
N SER A 299 7.49 12.70 6.34
CA SER A 299 6.88 12.52 5.02
C SER A 299 7.11 11.11 4.49
N HIS A 300 6.05 10.46 4.01
CA HIS A 300 6.08 9.11 3.45
C HIS A 300 5.74 9.05 1.97
N GLY A 301 5.21 10.13 1.39
CA GLY A 301 4.89 10.26 -0.02
C GLY A 301 5.92 11.07 -0.81
N SER A 302 6.07 10.71 -2.10
CA SER A 302 6.88 11.44 -3.10
C SER A 302 6.12 12.63 -3.69
N PHE A 303 5.61 13.52 -2.83
CA PHE A 303 4.94 14.73 -3.29
C PHE A 303 5.95 15.86 -3.45
N SER A 304 5.79 16.66 -4.51
CA SER A 304 6.58 17.88 -4.64
C SER A 304 6.21 18.83 -3.51
N LYS A 305 7.19 19.11 -2.64
CA LYS A 305 7.09 20.12 -1.59
C LYS A 305 7.86 21.33 -2.06
N GLN A 306 7.18 22.13 -2.87
CA GLN A 306 7.76 23.38 -3.35
C GLN A 306 7.94 24.32 -2.17
N ILE A 307 9.11 24.95 -2.11
CA ILE A 307 9.44 25.95 -1.08
C ILE A 307 9.68 27.25 -1.82
N ILE A 308 9.01 28.31 -1.36
CA ILE A 308 9.14 29.63 -1.93
C ILE A 308 9.59 30.62 -0.88
N SER A 309 10.61 31.41 -1.22
CA SER A 309 11.08 32.50 -0.39
C SER A 309 11.05 33.79 -1.20
N GLY A 310 10.93 34.91 -0.50
CA GLY A 310 11.19 36.20 -1.10
C GLY A 310 11.81 37.15 -0.09
N ASN A 311 12.75 37.95 -0.58
CA ASN A 311 13.56 38.86 0.20
C ASN A 311 13.43 40.28 -0.37
N ILE A 312 13.45 41.30 0.51
CA ILE A 312 13.32 42.70 0.12
C ILE A 312 14.52 43.49 0.63
N ASP A 313 15.21 44.17 -0.29
CA ASP A 313 16.34 45.02 0.05
C ASP A 313 15.92 46.18 0.99
N GLY A 314 16.40 46.14 2.23
CA GLY A 314 16.21 47.20 3.23
C GLY A 314 14.76 47.54 3.61
N GLY A 315 13.78 46.68 3.26
CA GLY A 315 12.35 46.99 3.35
C GLY A 315 11.57 46.31 4.48
N ARG A 316 10.44 46.91 4.84
CA ARG A 316 9.40 46.32 5.69
C ARG A 316 8.17 45.95 4.85
N THR A 317 7.67 44.73 5.01
CA THR A 317 6.42 44.24 4.39
C THR A 317 5.24 44.41 5.35
N SER A 318 4.03 44.65 4.82
CA SER A 318 2.77 44.58 5.60
C SER A 318 2.27 43.16 5.74
N GLY A 319 2.74 42.27 4.86
CA GLY A 319 2.43 40.87 4.84
C GLY A 319 2.75 40.26 3.49
N VAL A 320 2.74 38.93 3.46
CA VAL A 320 2.99 38.10 2.30
C VAL A 320 1.80 37.18 2.14
N GLU A 321 1.22 37.17 0.95
CA GLU A 321 0.17 36.23 0.56
C GLU A 321 0.76 35.19 -0.39
N ILE A 322 0.52 33.92 -0.12
CA ILE A 322 1.10 32.80 -0.86
C ILE A 322 -0.03 31.86 -1.26
N ALA A 323 0.03 31.28 -2.44
CA ALA A 323 -0.89 30.23 -2.86
C ALA A 323 -0.10 29.07 -3.48
N PHE A 324 -0.41 27.85 -3.01
CA PHE A 324 0.10 26.62 -3.60
C PHE A 324 -1.05 25.82 -4.25
N SER A 325 -0.73 25.20 -5.38
CA SER A 325 -1.62 24.33 -6.17
C SER A 325 -0.93 22.98 -6.44
N PRO A 326 -0.66 22.18 -5.39
CA PRO A 326 0.07 20.92 -5.55
C PRO A 326 -0.77 19.90 -6.33
N LYS A 327 -0.14 19.18 -7.25
CA LYS A 327 -0.77 18.09 -8.00
C LYS A 327 -0.60 16.78 -7.25
N TYR A 328 -1.71 16.11 -6.94
CA TYR A 328 -1.73 14.78 -6.34
C TYR A 328 -2.90 13.97 -6.91
N ASN A 329 -2.79 12.63 -6.87
CA ASN A 329 -3.82 11.74 -7.40
C ASN A 329 -5.08 11.77 -6.50
N THR A 330 -6.08 12.56 -6.91
CA THR A 330 -7.35 12.75 -6.17
C THR A 330 -8.23 11.49 -6.14
N SER A 331 -7.96 10.50 -7.00
CA SER A 331 -8.66 9.22 -7.00
C SER A 331 -8.20 8.30 -5.88
N GLU A 332 -6.94 8.43 -5.46
CA GLU A 332 -6.31 7.61 -4.41
C GLU A 332 -6.18 8.33 -3.07
N ARG A 333 -6.18 9.67 -3.06
CA ARG A 333 -5.95 10.45 -1.84
C ARG A 333 -6.91 11.62 -1.74
N GLN A 334 -7.26 11.95 -0.49
CA GLN A 334 -8.06 13.10 -0.12
C GLN A 334 -7.21 13.99 0.77
N LEU A 335 -7.01 15.25 0.40
CA LEU A 335 -6.40 16.22 1.30
C LEU A 335 -7.34 16.43 2.50
N ARG A 336 -6.82 16.25 3.71
CA ARG A 336 -7.57 16.35 4.98
C ARG A 336 -7.26 17.62 5.74
N ASP A 337 -6.01 18.05 5.73
CA ASP A 337 -5.61 19.30 6.34
C ASP A 337 -4.31 19.80 5.69
N HIS A 338 -4.01 21.07 5.90
CA HIS A 338 -2.74 21.67 5.53
C HIS A 338 -2.32 22.71 6.57
N ALA A 339 -1.00 22.91 6.68
CA ALA A 339 -0.41 23.93 7.53
C ALA A 339 0.48 24.85 6.70
N CYS A 340 0.30 26.16 6.89
CA CYS A 340 1.15 27.19 6.34
C CYS A 340 2.35 27.37 7.26
N VAL A 341 3.54 27.02 6.79
CA VAL A 341 4.75 27.02 7.62
C VAL A 341 5.85 27.86 6.99
N PHE A 342 6.79 28.26 7.81
CA PHE A 342 8.07 28.78 7.38
C PHE A 342 9.21 28.04 8.06
N TRP A 343 10.38 28.06 7.43
CA TRP A 343 11.57 27.47 8.00
C TRP A 343 12.18 28.40 9.06
N ASP A 344 12.20 27.96 10.32
CA ASP A 344 12.78 28.71 11.42
C ASP A 344 14.23 28.23 11.67
N TYR A 345 15.19 29.06 11.28
CA TYR A 345 16.61 28.79 11.45
C TYR A 345 17.08 28.75 12.92
N THR A 346 16.29 29.22 13.88
CA THR A 346 16.66 29.16 15.30
C THR A 346 16.47 27.76 15.88
N VAL A 347 15.38 27.08 15.47
CA VAL A 347 15.07 25.70 15.86
C VAL A 347 15.51 24.67 14.82
N ASN A 348 15.83 25.12 13.60
CA ASN A 348 16.11 24.29 12.42
C ASN A 348 14.95 23.33 12.11
N ASP A 349 13.72 23.87 12.12
CA ASP A 349 12.50 23.12 11.81
C ASP A 349 11.39 24.06 11.31
N TRP A 350 10.27 23.48 10.85
CA TRP A 350 9.09 24.22 10.42
C TRP A 350 8.35 24.85 11.59
N SER A 351 7.88 26.09 11.41
CA SER A 351 7.08 26.84 12.38
C SER A 351 5.87 27.48 11.72
N THR A 352 4.77 27.60 12.47
CA THR A 352 3.54 28.30 12.03
C THR A 352 3.45 29.73 12.57
N ALA A 353 4.43 30.18 13.35
CA ALA A 353 4.42 31.50 13.99
C ALA A 353 4.34 32.65 12.96
N GLY A 354 3.38 33.56 13.14
CA GLY A 354 3.18 34.68 12.21
C GLY A 354 2.56 34.30 10.87
N CYS A 355 2.15 33.04 10.68
CA CYS A 355 1.47 32.55 9.48
C CYS A 355 0.05 32.05 9.80
N ALA A 356 -0.88 32.32 8.89
CA ALA A 356 -2.27 31.89 8.96
C ALA A 356 -2.70 31.26 7.63
N LYS A 357 -3.53 30.22 7.68
CA LYS A 357 -4.06 29.56 6.48
C LYS A 357 -5.37 30.20 6.02
N GLY A 358 -5.57 30.26 4.70
CA GLY A 358 -6.74 30.83 4.02
C GLY A 358 -7.76 29.76 3.61
N ARG A 359 -8.98 30.20 3.28
CA ARG A 359 -10.12 29.32 2.96
C ARG A 359 -10.40 29.32 1.46
N ASP A 360 -9.70 28.51 0.66
CA ASP A 360 -9.92 28.46 -0.79
C ASP A 360 -9.55 27.11 -1.45
N GLN A 361 -9.86 26.97 -2.75
CA GLN A 361 -9.46 25.83 -3.61
C GLN A 361 -7.92 25.72 -3.78
N PHE A 362 -7.21 26.83 -3.56
CA PHE A 362 -5.76 26.90 -3.46
C PHE A 362 -5.35 26.86 -1.98
N LEU A 363 -4.19 26.29 -1.68
CA LEU A 363 -3.63 26.30 -0.33
C LEU A 363 -3.03 27.67 -0.07
N ARG A 364 -3.90 28.63 0.32
CA ARG A 364 -3.53 30.02 0.57
C ARG A 364 -2.94 30.20 1.96
N CYS A 365 -1.86 30.97 2.06
CA CYS A 365 -1.18 31.31 3.29
C CYS A 365 -0.99 32.82 3.39
N ARG A 366 -1.14 33.37 4.60
CA ARG A 366 -0.83 34.76 4.94
C ARG A 366 0.22 34.77 6.04
N CYS A 367 1.38 35.38 5.78
CA CYS A 367 2.44 35.52 6.76
C CYS A 367 2.83 36.99 6.93
N ASN A 368 3.32 37.38 8.11
CA ASN A 368 3.71 38.76 8.44
C ASN A 368 5.23 39.01 8.37
N HIS A 369 5.99 38.10 7.78
CA HIS A 369 7.44 38.15 7.67
C HIS A 369 7.89 37.65 6.29
N THR A 370 9.20 37.67 6.04
CA THR A 370 9.83 37.25 4.78
C THR A 370 10.85 36.16 5.07
N THR A 371 10.51 34.90 4.79
CA THR A 371 11.33 33.72 5.06
C THR A 371 11.07 32.64 4.00
N ASN A 372 11.63 31.44 4.16
CA ASN A 372 11.33 30.29 3.29
C ASN A 372 9.99 29.66 3.71
N PHE A 373 8.98 29.79 2.86
CA PHE A 373 7.64 29.30 3.10
C PHE A 373 7.37 27.98 2.39
N ALA A 374 6.55 27.15 3.04
CA ALA A 374 6.05 25.90 2.49
C ALA A 374 4.62 25.62 2.98
N VAL A 375 3.96 24.67 2.34
CA VAL A 375 2.71 24.09 2.85
C VAL A 375 2.93 22.62 3.16
N LEU A 376 2.73 22.25 4.42
CA LEU A 376 2.67 20.86 4.83
C LEU A 376 1.23 20.36 4.63
N MET A 377 1.08 19.15 4.13
CA MET A 377 -0.21 18.59 3.74
C MET A 377 -0.41 17.25 4.41
N ALA A 378 -1.59 17.03 4.98
CA ALA A 378 -1.96 15.74 5.54
C ALA A 378 -3.05 15.10 4.66
N PHE A 379 -2.77 13.91 4.14
CA PHE A 379 -3.66 13.18 3.25
C PHE A 379 -4.31 12.00 3.96
N GLN A 380 -5.54 11.68 3.54
CA GLN A 380 -6.18 10.40 3.80
C GLN A 380 -6.25 9.59 2.50
N ILE A 381 -5.89 8.31 2.57
CA ILE A 381 -5.93 7.40 1.41
C ILE A 381 -7.38 6.96 1.16
N LYS A 382 -7.82 7.05 -0.11
CA LYS A 382 -9.10 6.57 -0.63
C LYS A 382 -8.92 5.15 -1.17
N TYR A 383 -9.61 4.18 -0.57
CA TYR A 383 -9.52 2.77 -1.00
C TYR A 383 -10.68 2.40 -1.93
N LYS A 384 -10.36 1.74 -3.07
CA LYS A 384 -11.35 1.14 -3.96
C LYS A 384 -11.65 -0.29 -3.52
N TYR A 385 -12.93 -0.60 -3.37
CA TYR A 385 -13.40 -1.86 -2.78
C TYR A 385 -13.88 -2.88 -3.82
N ALA A 386 -13.48 -4.15 -3.66
CA ALA A 386 -13.94 -5.26 -4.50
C ALA A 386 -15.24 -5.88 -3.96
N LYS A 387 -16.39 -5.39 -4.46
CA LYS A 387 -17.74 -5.84 -4.07
C LYS A 387 -18.01 -7.36 -4.11
N PRO A 388 -17.46 -8.17 -5.05
CA PRO A 388 -17.82 -9.59 -5.15
C PRO A 388 -17.39 -10.45 -3.96
N LEU A 389 -16.27 -10.13 -3.30
CA LEU A 389 -15.71 -10.98 -2.25
C LEU A 389 -16.44 -10.81 -0.89
N GLU A 390 -17.14 -9.68 -0.73
CA GLU A 390 -18.04 -9.42 0.40
C GLU A 390 -19.19 -10.41 0.45
N TYR A 391 -19.89 -10.56 -0.68
CA TYR A 391 -21.08 -11.41 -0.78
C TYR A 391 -20.75 -12.88 -0.54
N ILE A 392 -19.62 -13.35 -1.07
CA ILE A 392 -19.13 -14.72 -0.84
C ILE A 392 -18.88 -14.96 0.65
N SER A 393 -18.27 -13.98 1.33
CA SER A 393 -17.95 -14.07 2.76
C SER A 393 -19.21 -14.07 3.62
N TYR A 394 -20.17 -13.17 3.40
CA TYR A 394 -21.42 -13.13 4.18
C TYR A 394 -22.25 -14.40 4.05
N ILE A 395 -22.50 -14.85 2.81
CA ILE A 395 -23.32 -16.06 2.57
C ILE A 395 -22.61 -17.30 3.11
N GLY A 396 -21.32 -17.45 2.84
CA GLY A 396 -20.54 -18.60 3.29
C GLY A 396 -20.44 -18.68 4.81
N VAL A 397 -20.05 -17.59 5.48
CA VAL A 397 -19.94 -17.55 6.94
C VAL A 397 -21.30 -17.73 7.61
N GLY A 398 -22.39 -17.18 7.06
CA GLY A 398 -23.74 -17.41 7.55
C GLY A 398 -24.14 -18.89 7.54
N LEU A 399 -23.89 -19.59 6.44
CA LEU A 399 -24.11 -21.04 6.35
C LEU A 399 -23.22 -21.84 7.31
N SER A 400 -21.98 -21.39 7.51
CA SER A 400 -21.02 -21.97 8.46
C SER A 400 -21.54 -21.91 9.90
N ILE A 401 -22.03 -20.74 10.32
CA ILE A 401 -22.60 -20.51 11.64
C ILE A 401 -23.79 -21.46 11.89
N ALA A 402 -24.72 -21.55 10.94
CA ALA A 402 -25.85 -22.46 11.05
C ALA A 402 -25.40 -23.92 11.19
N GLY A 403 -24.44 -24.37 10.37
CA GLY A 403 -23.87 -25.72 10.44
C GLY A 403 -23.16 -26.02 11.78
N LEU A 404 -22.41 -25.06 12.31
CA LEU A 404 -21.73 -25.20 13.61
C LEU A 404 -22.72 -25.30 14.76
N VAL A 405 -23.78 -24.49 14.77
CA VAL A 405 -24.84 -24.54 15.80
C VAL A 405 -25.54 -25.91 15.79
N ILE A 406 -25.95 -26.40 14.62
CA ILE A 406 -26.57 -27.73 14.48
C ILE A 406 -25.63 -28.82 14.99
N THR A 407 -24.34 -28.71 14.68
CA THR A 407 -23.33 -29.67 15.13
C THR A 407 -23.16 -29.66 16.64
N ILE A 408 -23.06 -28.49 17.27
CA ILE A 408 -22.93 -28.37 18.72
C ILE A 408 -24.14 -28.99 19.43
N LEU A 409 -25.36 -28.65 19.00
CA LEU A 409 -26.59 -29.20 19.56
C LEU A 409 -26.63 -30.73 19.43
N PHE A 410 -26.33 -31.26 18.24
CA PHE A 410 -26.30 -32.71 18.01
C PHE A 410 -25.28 -33.43 18.90
N GLN A 411 -24.08 -32.86 19.06
CA GLN A 411 -23.03 -33.44 19.90
C GLN A 411 -23.42 -33.44 21.37
N ILE A 412 -24.08 -32.39 21.86
CA ILE A 412 -24.63 -32.32 23.22
C ILE A 412 -25.70 -33.41 23.42
N PHE A 413 -26.67 -33.53 22.49
CA PHE A 413 -27.74 -34.53 22.59
C PHE A 413 -27.26 -35.98 22.46
N THR A 414 -26.15 -36.21 21.75
CA THR A 414 -25.56 -37.55 21.56
C THR A 414 -24.41 -37.85 22.53
N ARG A 415 -24.14 -36.96 23.50
CA ARG A 415 -23.07 -37.09 24.49
C ARG A 415 -23.11 -38.42 25.26
N LYS A 416 -24.31 -38.93 25.58
CA LYS A 416 -24.46 -40.21 26.30
C LYS A 416 -24.04 -41.44 25.47
N THR A 417 -23.99 -41.31 24.14
CA THR A 417 -23.72 -42.41 23.21
C THR A 417 -22.29 -42.42 22.68
N ARG A 418 -21.57 -41.28 22.77
CA ARG A 418 -20.18 -41.13 22.30
C ARG A 418 -19.21 -41.05 23.49
N LYS A 419 -17.93 -41.38 23.28
CA LYS A 419 -16.88 -41.19 24.30
C LYS A 419 -16.82 -39.71 24.68
N SER A 420 -17.00 -39.42 25.98
CA SER A 420 -17.10 -38.05 26.50
C SER A 420 -15.90 -37.15 26.12
N SER A 421 -14.71 -37.72 25.98
CA SER A 421 -13.51 -36.98 25.58
C SER A 421 -13.51 -36.53 24.12
N VAL A 422 -14.07 -37.31 23.19
CA VAL A 422 -14.13 -36.97 21.75
C VAL A 422 -15.18 -35.90 21.51
N THR A 423 -16.34 -36.03 22.16
CA THR A 423 -17.42 -35.05 22.09
C THR A 423 -16.96 -33.69 22.62
N TRP A 424 -16.21 -33.65 23.74
CA TRP A 424 -15.75 -32.39 24.33
C TRP A 424 -14.78 -31.61 23.42
N MET A 425 -13.77 -32.27 22.84
CA MET A 425 -12.81 -31.57 21.98
C MET A 425 -13.46 -31.03 20.70
N LEU A 426 -14.39 -31.80 20.12
CA LEU A 426 -15.09 -31.37 18.91
C LEU A 426 -16.07 -30.23 19.19
N VAL A 427 -16.79 -30.26 20.32
CA VAL A 427 -17.65 -29.14 20.74
C VAL A 427 -16.81 -27.89 21.03
N SER A 428 -15.65 -28.03 21.67
CA SER A 428 -14.75 -26.88 21.94
C SER A 428 -14.18 -26.26 20.65
N LEU A 429 -13.83 -27.09 19.66
CA LEU A 429 -13.44 -26.64 18.32
C LEU A 429 -14.60 -25.91 17.61
N CYS A 430 -15.80 -26.50 17.59
CA CYS A 430 -16.96 -25.87 16.95
C CYS A 430 -17.36 -24.56 17.66
N PHE A 431 -17.25 -24.50 18.98
CA PHE A 431 -17.57 -23.33 19.78
C PHE A 431 -16.60 -22.17 19.55
N SER A 432 -15.29 -22.46 19.54
CA SER A 432 -14.27 -21.43 19.21
C SER A 432 -14.43 -20.92 17.76
N MET A 433 -14.70 -21.81 16.79
CA MET A 433 -14.97 -21.40 15.40
C MET A 433 -16.27 -20.60 15.27
N LEU A 434 -17.32 -20.93 16.03
CA LEU A 434 -18.59 -20.20 16.01
C LEU A 434 -18.39 -18.76 16.48
N ILE A 435 -17.72 -18.57 17.63
CA ILE A 435 -17.46 -17.24 18.17
C ILE A 435 -16.56 -16.43 17.23
N PHE A 436 -15.50 -17.05 16.70
CA PHE A 436 -14.66 -16.41 15.68
C PHE A 436 -15.47 -15.88 14.49
N ASN A 437 -16.36 -16.69 13.92
CA ASN A 437 -17.18 -16.29 12.77
C ASN A 437 -18.15 -15.13 13.10
N ILE A 438 -18.72 -15.11 14.31
CA ILE A 438 -19.59 -14.01 14.77
C ILE A 438 -18.79 -12.71 14.93
N ILE A 439 -17.61 -12.78 15.54
CA ILE A 439 -16.72 -11.61 15.71
C ILE A 439 -16.23 -11.14 14.34
N PHE A 440 -15.90 -12.06 13.43
CA PHE A 440 -15.47 -11.74 12.07
C PHE A 440 -16.55 -10.98 11.30
N ILE A 441 -17.82 -11.42 11.36
CA ILE A 441 -18.94 -10.65 10.79
C ILE A 441 -19.10 -9.30 11.48
N SER A 442 -18.98 -9.24 12.81
CA SER A 442 -19.10 -7.98 13.57
C SER A 442 -17.96 -7.00 13.26
N GLY A 443 -16.77 -7.51 12.93
CA GLY A 443 -15.62 -6.72 12.48
C GLY A 443 -15.74 -6.25 11.03
N ILE A 444 -16.41 -7.02 10.18
CA ILE A 444 -16.79 -6.63 8.82
C ILE A 444 -17.88 -5.55 8.87
N GLU A 445 -18.90 -5.77 9.68
CA GLU A 445 -20.07 -4.92 9.86
C GLU A 445 -19.77 -3.84 10.92
N ASN A 446 -18.75 -3.02 10.69
CA ASN A 446 -18.53 -1.85 11.53
C ASN A 446 -19.72 -0.88 11.33
N GLN A 447 -20.53 -0.65 12.38
CA GLN A 447 -21.69 0.26 12.35
C GLN A 447 -21.32 1.67 11.89
N ASN A 448 -20.07 2.09 12.07
CA ASN A 448 -19.58 3.37 11.56
C ASN A 448 -19.62 3.44 10.03
N ALA A 449 -19.50 2.32 9.29
CA ALA A 449 -19.63 2.30 7.83
C ALA A 449 -21.10 2.36 7.35
N ARG A 450 -22.04 1.76 8.09
CA ARG A 450 -23.47 1.69 7.72
C ARG A 450 -24.22 3.00 7.95
N ASN A 451 -23.86 3.75 8.99
CA ASN A 451 -24.42 5.09 9.24
C ASN A 451 -23.99 6.12 8.19
N HIS A 452 -22.95 5.85 7.39
CA HIS A 452 -22.52 6.73 6.30
C HIS A 452 -23.22 6.45 4.95
N SER A 453 -23.99 5.36 4.80
CA SER A 453 -24.59 4.98 3.50
C SER A 453 -26.05 5.37 3.31
N SER A 454 -26.80 5.71 4.36
CA SER A 454 -28.26 5.89 4.26
C SER A 454 -28.75 7.33 4.14
N ASN A 455 -27.90 8.35 4.33
CA ASN A 455 -28.26 9.74 4.11
C ASN A 455 -27.19 10.46 3.25
N THR A 456 -27.57 10.73 1.99
CA THR A 456 -27.32 12.00 1.27
C THR A 456 -26.00 12.71 1.55
N THR A 457 -25.10 12.74 0.55
CA THR A 457 -24.35 13.92 0.03
C THR A 457 -23.86 15.03 0.99
N SER A 458 -23.75 14.78 2.29
CA SER A 458 -23.64 15.81 3.34
C SER A 458 -22.84 15.34 4.57
N TYR A 459 -22.45 14.06 4.65
CA TYR A 459 -21.91 13.48 5.90
C TYR A 459 -20.59 12.71 5.74
N TYR A 460 -19.66 13.19 4.91
CA TYR A 460 -18.22 12.88 5.06
C TYR A 460 -17.48 13.91 5.96
N GLN A 461 -18.25 14.77 6.62
CA GLN A 461 -17.83 15.93 7.42
C GLN A 461 -17.68 15.62 8.92
N GLN A 462 -17.78 14.36 9.36
CA GLN A 462 -17.85 14.08 10.80
C GLN A 462 -16.94 12.93 11.19
N TYR A 463 -15.65 13.23 11.31
CA TYR A 463 -14.87 13.17 12.55
C TYR A 463 -13.59 13.97 12.30
N LEU A 464 -13.44 15.07 13.06
CA LEU A 464 -12.66 16.29 12.81
C LEU A 464 -13.17 17.10 11.59
N PRO A 465 -13.86 18.24 11.79
CA PRO A 465 -14.04 19.20 10.70
C PRO A 465 -12.65 19.52 10.15
N TYR A 466 -12.54 19.72 8.82
CA TYR A 466 -11.39 20.40 8.23
C TYR A 466 -11.14 21.63 9.12
N ASP A 467 -10.09 21.59 9.95
CA ASP A 467 -9.84 22.66 10.91
C ASP A 467 -9.47 23.88 10.08
N THR A 468 -10.45 24.75 9.83
CA THR A 468 -10.27 25.91 8.97
C THR A 468 -9.59 27.05 9.68
N ASP A 469 -9.54 27.00 11.01
CA ASP A 469 -9.37 28.20 11.82
C ASP A 469 -8.01 28.21 12.52
N SER A 470 -7.43 27.04 12.81
CA SER A 470 -6.12 26.94 13.45
C SER A 470 -5.03 26.45 12.48
N ASN A 471 -3.95 27.22 12.37
CA ASN A 471 -2.75 26.85 11.61
C ASN A 471 -1.79 26.07 12.51
N THR A 472 -2.12 24.81 12.79
CA THR A 472 -1.31 23.93 13.64
C THR A 472 -0.22 23.23 12.83
N LEU A 473 0.97 23.10 13.41
CA LEU A 473 2.06 22.35 12.79
C LEU A 473 1.69 20.86 12.68
N LEU A 474 1.75 20.34 11.46
CA LEU A 474 1.50 18.92 11.19
C LEU A 474 2.73 18.08 11.57
N THR A 475 2.50 16.84 11.98
CA THR A 475 3.56 15.88 12.32
C THR A 475 3.80 14.83 11.24
N SER A 476 2.86 14.62 10.31
CA SER A 476 3.02 13.68 9.20
C SER A 476 2.15 14.03 7.99
N ASP A 477 2.54 13.53 6.82
CA ASP A 477 1.80 13.65 5.56
C ASP A 477 0.63 12.66 5.41
N VAL A 478 0.51 11.71 6.34
CA VAL A 478 -0.59 10.74 6.41
C VAL A 478 -1.36 10.95 7.71
N VAL A 479 -2.69 11.09 7.59
CA VAL A 479 -3.58 11.19 8.75
C VAL A 479 -3.95 9.79 9.22
N ASP A 480 -3.49 9.42 10.41
CA ASP A 480 -3.94 8.21 11.10
C ASP A 480 -5.47 8.27 11.33
N PRO A 481 -6.21 7.18 11.07
CA PRO A 481 -7.62 7.14 11.39
C PRO A 481 -7.84 7.25 12.91
N PRO A 482 -8.93 7.89 13.36
CA PRO A 482 -9.19 8.11 14.78
C PRO A 482 -9.29 6.78 15.54
N ALA A 483 -8.76 6.76 16.76
CA ALA A 483 -8.74 5.56 17.60
C ALA A 483 -10.17 5.08 17.95
N ASP A 484 -10.69 4.09 17.21
CA ASP A 484 -11.96 3.45 17.53
C ASP A 484 -11.77 2.36 18.60
N SER A 485 -12.25 2.62 19.82
CA SER A 485 -12.17 1.65 20.93
C SER A 485 -12.83 0.30 20.61
N TRP A 486 -13.94 0.30 19.84
CA TRP A 486 -14.66 -0.90 19.44
C TRP A 486 -13.80 -1.79 18.54
N CYS A 487 -13.15 -1.17 17.58
CA CYS A 487 -12.27 -1.84 16.63
C CYS A 487 -11.07 -2.52 17.34
N THR A 488 -10.55 -1.93 18.42
CA THR A 488 -9.48 -2.55 19.23
C THR A 488 -9.99 -3.80 19.94
N VAL A 489 -11.19 -3.72 20.54
CA VAL A 489 -11.81 -4.87 21.21
C VAL A 489 -12.07 -6.01 20.21
N VAL A 490 -12.62 -5.70 19.04
CA VAL A 490 -12.83 -6.68 17.96
C VAL A 490 -11.51 -7.34 17.56
N ALA A 491 -10.44 -6.57 17.36
CA ALA A 491 -9.14 -7.11 16.98
C ALA A 491 -8.55 -8.06 18.05
N VAL A 492 -8.65 -7.70 19.33
CA VAL A 492 -8.22 -8.56 20.46
C VAL A 492 -9.01 -9.88 20.47
N LEU A 493 -10.33 -9.80 20.37
CA LEU A 493 -11.18 -11.00 20.38
C LEU A 493 -10.94 -11.88 19.17
N LEU A 494 -10.77 -11.30 17.98
CA LEU A 494 -10.51 -12.03 16.74
C LEU A 494 -9.14 -12.75 16.83
N HIS A 495 -8.12 -12.11 17.41
CA HIS A 495 -6.81 -12.72 17.64
C HIS A 495 -6.90 -13.92 18.58
N TYR A 496 -7.57 -13.77 19.73
CA TYR A 496 -7.74 -14.85 20.70
C TYR A 496 -8.51 -16.04 20.13
N PHE A 497 -9.70 -15.82 19.57
CA PHE A 497 -10.53 -16.92 19.10
C PHE A 497 -9.94 -17.60 17.87
N LEU A 498 -9.26 -16.87 16.98
CA LEU A 498 -8.57 -17.49 15.86
C LEU A 498 -7.41 -18.38 16.34
N LEU A 499 -6.57 -17.90 17.25
CA LEU A 499 -5.49 -18.72 17.81
C LEU A 499 -6.04 -19.92 18.62
N ALA A 500 -7.15 -19.75 19.33
CA ALA A 500 -7.84 -20.83 20.01
C ALA A 500 -8.39 -21.88 19.04
N THR A 501 -8.94 -21.48 17.89
CA THR A 501 -9.36 -22.46 16.86
C THR A 501 -8.19 -23.28 16.34
N PHE A 502 -7.05 -22.66 16.06
CA PHE A 502 -5.84 -23.38 15.68
C PHE A 502 -5.36 -24.32 16.79
N MET A 503 -5.41 -23.90 18.04
CA MET A 503 -5.04 -24.77 19.15
C MET A 503 -5.99 -25.96 19.31
N TRP A 504 -7.30 -25.73 19.23
CA TRP A 504 -8.29 -26.80 19.27
C TRP A 504 -8.19 -27.75 18.08
N THR A 505 -7.85 -27.28 16.87
CA THR A 505 -7.60 -28.17 15.72
C THR A 505 -6.38 -29.06 15.97
N ALA A 506 -5.28 -28.52 16.51
CA ALA A 506 -4.10 -29.30 16.89
C ALA A 506 -4.40 -30.35 17.97
N LEU A 507 -5.17 -29.98 19.00
CA LEU A 507 -5.56 -30.91 20.06
C LEU A 507 -6.49 -32.02 19.54
N ASN A 508 -7.45 -31.69 18.67
CA ASN A 508 -8.29 -32.68 17.99
C ASN A 508 -7.46 -33.61 17.10
N SER A 509 -6.47 -33.06 16.38
CA SER A 509 -5.51 -33.81 15.56
C SER A 509 -4.73 -34.83 16.38
N ALA A 510 -4.13 -34.38 17.49
CA ALA A 510 -3.37 -35.22 18.41
C ALA A 510 -4.26 -36.29 19.05
N GLN A 511 -5.49 -35.94 19.46
CA GLN A 511 -6.43 -36.90 20.02
C GLN A 511 -6.82 -37.99 19.00
N LEU A 512 -7.11 -37.61 17.75
CA LEU A 512 -7.44 -38.56 16.69
C LEU A 512 -6.27 -39.52 16.42
N TYR A 513 -5.05 -38.99 16.38
CA TYR A 513 -3.84 -39.80 16.21
C TYR A 513 -3.61 -40.78 17.37
N LEU A 514 -3.76 -40.32 18.61
CA LEU A 514 -3.64 -41.15 19.81
C LEU A 514 -4.71 -42.26 19.85
N LEU A 515 -5.94 -41.97 19.42
CA LEU A 515 -7.01 -42.98 19.34
C LEU A 515 -6.71 -44.07 18.30
N LEU A 516 -6.03 -43.73 17.21
CA LEU A 516 -5.60 -44.71 16.19
C LEU A 516 -4.42 -45.56 16.66
N LEU A 517 -3.45 -44.97 17.38
CA LEU A 517 -2.30 -45.70 17.92
C LEU A 517 -2.63 -46.57 19.13
N ARG A 518 -3.45 -46.07 20.05
CA ARG A 518 -3.73 -46.72 21.35
C ARG A 518 -5.03 -47.51 21.33
N ALA A 519 -5.31 -48.26 20.27
CA ALA A 519 -6.52 -49.07 20.14
C ALA A 519 -6.80 -50.07 21.30
N MET A 520 -5.91 -50.17 22.31
CA MET A 520 -5.99 -51.10 23.46
C MET A 520 -5.75 -50.47 24.85
N LYS A 521 -5.63 -49.14 25.05
CA LYS A 521 -5.45 -48.53 26.40
C LYS A 521 -6.42 -47.36 26.69
N PRO A 522 -7.01 -47.26 27.90
CA PRO A 522 -7.84 -46.12 28.29
C PRO A 522 -7.01 -44.82 28.37
N LEU A 523 -7.64 -43.68 28.04
CA LEU A 523 -7.01 -42.37 28.18
C LEU A 523 -6.83 -42.02 29.67
N PRO A 524 -5.76 -41.28 30.04
CA PRO A 524 -5.51 -40.90 31.43
C PRO A 524 -6.67 -40.06 32.01
N GLY A 525 -6.95 -40.22 33.31
CA GLY A 525 -8.12 -39.62 33.97
C GLY A 525 -8.22 -38.10 33.87
N HIS A 526 -7.09 -37.39 33.92
CA HIS A 526 -7.04 -35.93 33.81
C HIS A 526 -6.91 -35.40 32.37
N PHE A 527 -6.94 -36.26 31.35
CA PHE A 527 -6.70 -35.89 29.95
C PHE A 527 -7.57 -34.71 29.46
N LEU A 528 -8.85 -34.71 29.83
CA LEU A 528 -9.79 -33.67 29.39
C LEU A 528 -9.47 -32.30 30.00
N ILE A 529 -9.08 -32.27 31.27
CA ILE A 529 -8.72 -31.04 31.98
C ILE A 529 -7.41 -30.50 31.39
N THR A 530 -6.39 -31.34 31.22
CA THR A 530 -5.10 -30.93 30.65
C THR A 530 -5.28 -30.31 29.26
N MET A 531 -6.05 -30.95 28.37
CA MET A 531 -6.28 -30.41 27.02
C MET A 531 -7.11 -29.12 27.04
N SER A 532 -8.03 -28.96 27.99
CA SER A 532 -8.81 -27.72 28.12
C SER A 532 -7.96 -26.55 28.61
N VAL A 533 -7.05 -26.79 29.56
CA VAL A 533 -6.08 -25.79 30.03
C VAL A 533 -5.14 -25.38 28.89
N ILE A 534 -4.66 -26.34 28.09
CA ILE A 534 -3.80 -26.05 26.93
C ILE A 534 -4.57 -25.26 25.86
N GLY A 535 -5.77 -25.73 25.48
CA GLY A 535 -6.53 -25.19 24.36
C GLY A 535 -7.04 -23.77 24.56
N TRP A 536 -7.38 -23.39 25.79
CA TRP A 536 -7.80 -22.01 26.11
C TRP A 536 -6.69 -21.16 26.72
N GLY A 537 -5.78 -21.77 27.49
CA GLY A 537 -4.73 -21.05 28.23
C GLY A 537 -3.61 -20.52 27.35
N ILE A 538 -3.05 -21.32 26.44
CA ILE A 538 -1.94 -20.88 25.57
C ILE A 538 -2.35 -19.67 24.71
N PRO A 539 -3.50 -19.68 24.00
CA PRO A 539 -3.96 -18.50 23.28
C PRO A 539 -4.12 -17.25 24.17
N ALA A 540 -4.65 -17.41 25.39
CA ALA A 540 -4.85 -16.28 26.31
C ALA A 540 -3.52 -15.63 26.72
N VAL A 541 -2.50 -16.45 27.03
CA VAL A 541 -1.17 -15.96 27.40
C VAL A 541 -0.51 -15.21 26.25
N VAL A 542 -0.57 -15.75 25.03
CA VAL A 542 -0.01 -15.08 23.83
C VAL A 542 -0.68 -13.73 23.60
N VAL A 543 -2.01 -13.67 23.65
CA VAL A 543 -2.75 -12.41 23.46
C VAL A 543 -2.45 -11.40 24.58
N ALA A 544 -2.35 -11.85 25.84
CA ALA A 544 -2.03 -10.97 26.96
C ALA A 544 -0.63 -10.35 26.86
N ILE A 545 0.39 -11.16 26.51
CA ILE A 545 1.76 -10.68 26.30
C ILE A 545 1.79 -9.67 25.15
N THR A 546 1.08 -9.95 24.08
CA THR A 546 1.14 -9.13 22.87
C THR A 546 0.37 -7.82 23.02
N LEU A 547 -0.78 -7.84 23.69
CA LEU A 547 -1.45 -6.63 24.13
C LEU A 547 -0.55 -5.81 25.07
N GLY A 548 0.04 -6.44 26.09
CA GLY A 548 0.92 -5.73 27.04
C GLY A 548 2.19 -5.14 26.42
N ALA A 549 2.79 -5.83 25.43
CA ALA A 549 4.01 -5.36 24.77
C ALA A 549 3.78 -4.24 23.75
N THR A 550 2.56 -4.12 23.19
CA THR A 550 2.29 -3.21 22.07
C THR A 550 1.25 -2.13 22.37
N TYR A 551 0.40 -2.34 23.39
CA TYR A 551 -0.54 -1.34 23.87
C TYR A 551 0.18 -0.39 24.83
N ARG A 552 0.63 0.75 24.29
CA ARG A 552 1.18 1.86 25.06
C ARG A 552 0.21 3.03 24.93
N GLU A 553 -0.12 3.70 26.05
CA GLU A 553 -1.03 4.84 26.06
C GLU A 553 -0.67 5.84 24.94
N GLY A 554 -1.65 6.13 24.07
CA GLY A 554 -1.47 7.03 22.91
C GLY A 554 -0.99 6.38 21.60
N LYS A 555 -0.68 5.07 21.56
CA LYS A 555 -0.25 4.37 20.31
C LYS A 555 -0.96 3.04 20.09
N ALA A 556 -2.30 3.03 20.15
CA ALA A 556 -3.12 1.83 19.87
C ALA A 556 -2.86 1.20 18.48
N LEU A 557 -2.32 2.00 17.53
CA LEU A 557 -1.95 1.59 16.18
C LEU A 557 -0.82 0.55 16.12
N ASN A 558 -0.02 0.42 17.18
CA ASN A 558 1.05 -0.59 17.24
C ASN A 558 0.55 -2.01 17.50
N TYR A 559 -0.60 -2.15 18.17
CA TYR A 559 -1.28 -3.45 18.32
C TYR A 559 -2.16 -3.76 17.11
N ARG A 560 -2.90 -2.74 16.63
CA ARG A 560 -3.91 -2.85 15.57
C ARG A 560 -3.62 -1.84 14.47
N GLN A 561 -3.48 -2.27 13.23
CA GLN A 561 -3.34 -1.34 12.10
C GLN A 561 -4.68 -1.22 11.38
N GLU A 562 -5.21 0.00 11.26
CA GLU A 562 -6.46 0.29 10.54
C GLU A 562 -6.26 0.64 9.06
N GLU A 563 -5.04 0.45 8.55
CA GLU A 563 -4.78 0.69 7.14
C GLU A 563 -5.00 -0.57 6.31
N PHE A 564 -5.92 -0.40 5.36
CA PHE A 564 -6.30 -1.34 4.32
C PHE A 564 -5.06 -1.83 3.59
N LEU A 565 -4.75 -3.09 3.82
CA LEU A 565 -3.74 -3.87 3.13
C LEU A 565 -3.91 -3.72 1.61
N LEU A 566 -3.12 -2.82 1.01
CA LEU A 566 -3.05 -2.51 -0.42
C LEU A 566 -2.61 -3.71 -1.29
N LYS A 567 -2.55 -4.91 -0.73
CA LYS A 567 -2.00 -6.12 -1.37
C LYS A 567 -2.92 -7.34 -1.32
N TRP A 568 -4.14 -7.26 -0.73
CA TRP A 568 -5.06 -8.41 -0.67
C TRP A 568 -6.47 -8.03 -1.11
N SER A 569 -7.04 -8.85 -2.00
CA SER A 569 -8.39 -8.71 -2.58
C SER A 569 -9.55 -8.83 -1.57
N LEU A 570 -9.28 -9.01 -0.26
CA LEU A 570 -10.28 -9.05 0.81
C LEU A 570 -10.06 -7.91 1.82
N CYS A 571 -10.21 -6.67 1.36
CA CYS A 571 -10.07 -5.51 2.23
C CYS A 571 -11.44 -4.90 2.52
N ILE A 572 -12.10 -5.42 3.55
CA ILE A 572 -13.17 -4.74 4.29
C ILE A 572 -12.48 -3.90 5.38
N LYS A 573 -13.14 -2.88 5.97
CA LYS A 573 -12.69 -2.14 7.18
C LYS A 573 -12.54 -3.11 8.37
N SER A 574 -11.56 -3.99 8.31
CA SER A 574 -11.40 -5.10 9.25
C SER A 574 -10.34 -4.73 10.27
N CYS A 575 -10.76 -4.65 11.52
CA CYS A 575 -9.90 -4.41 12.66
C CYS A 575 -9.02 -5.63 12.93
N TRP A 576 -7.74 -5.59 12.54
CA TRP A 576 -6.81 -6.71 12.69
C TRP A 576 -5.41 -6.30 13.19
N LEU A 577 -4.59 -7.29 13.54
CA LEU A 577 -3.23 -7.10 14.07
C LEU A 577 -2.32 -6.35 13.09
N ALA A 578 -1.46 -5.48 13.64
CA ALA A 578 -0.47 -4.73 12.86
C ALA A 578 0.64 -5.64 12.30
N ALA A 579 0.99 -5.45 11.02
CA ALA A 579 1.86 -6.37 10.26
C ALA A 579 3.01 -5.71 9.49
N LEU A 580 2.84 -4.44 9.10
CA LEU A 580 3.77 -3.75 8.21
C LEU A 580 4.43 -2.58 8.95
N ASP A 581 5.66 -2.27 8.53
CA ASP A 581 6.35 -1.05 8.94
C ASP A 581 5.86 0.20 8.20
N GLN A 582 6.33 1.34 8.67
CA GLN A 582 6.12 2.68 8.09
C GLN A 582 6.46 2.74 6.58
N ASN A 583 7.41 1.92 6.10
CA ASN A 583 7.82 1.84 4.68
C ASN A 583 7.07 0.75 3.89
N ARG A 584 5.94 0.24 4.39
CA ARG A 584 5.14 -0.87 3.78
C ARG A 584 5.91 -2.17 3.57
N ASN A 585 7.03 -2.35 4.29
CA ASN A 585 7.75 -3.61 4.35
C ASN A 585 7.28 -4.42 5.55
N PHE A 586 7.32 -5.74 5.42
CA PHE A 586 6.94 -6.63 6.51
C PHE A 586 7.97 -6.51 7.65
N SER A 587 7.56 -5.91 8.77
CA SER A 587 8.46 -5.63 9.89
C SER A 587 8.43 -6.76 10.91
N VAL A 588 9.61 -7.21 11.33
CA VAL A 588 9.77 -8.24 12.36
C VAL A 588 9.33 -7.72 13.74
N GLN A 589 9.31 -6.40 13.93
CA GLN A 589 8.97 -5.77 15.20
C GLN A 589 7.46 -5.69 15.46
N LYS A 590 6.62 -5.93 14.44
CA LYS A 590 5.16 -5.84 14.54
C LYS A 590 4.53 -7.15 15.02
N PRO A 591 3.41 -7.11 15.78
CA PRO A 591 2.88 -8.27 16.48
C PRO A 591 2.35 -9.39 15.58
N MET A 592 1.88 -9.10 14.35
CA MET A 592 1.28 -10.15 13.49
C MET A 592 2.24 -11.31 13.18
N LEU A 593 3.55 -11.03 13.01
CA LEU A 593 4.52 -12.08 12.69
C LEU A 593 4.76 -13.01 13.90
N TRP A 594 5.26 -12.45 15.00
CA TRP A 594 5.73 -13.23 16.14
C TRP A 594 4.58 -13.79 16.99
N SER A 595 3.49 -13.04 17.11
CA SER A 595 2.34 -13.45 17.93
C SER A 595 1.40 -14.43 17.26
N PHE A 596 1.28 -14.36 15.94
CA PHE A 596 0.22 -15.04 15.22
C PHE A 596 0.76 -15.94 14.10
N LEU A 597 1.47 -15.38 13.13
CA LEU A 597 1.90 -16.12 11.94
C LEU A 597 2.84 -17.27 12.29
N LEU A 598 3.82 -17.04 13.16
CA LEU A 598 4.80 -18.05 13.58
C LEU A 598 4.18 -19.18 14.42
N PRO A 599 3.36 -18.91 15.47
CA PRO A 599 2.62 -19.97 16.16
C PRO A 599 1.70 -20.78 15.25
N VAL A 600 0.98 -20.13 14.33
CA VAL A 600 0.08 -20.80 13.39
C VAL A 600 0.86 -21.67 12.40
N ALA A 601 2.00 -21.20 11.89
CA ALA A 601 2.86 -21.99 11.01
C ALA A 601 3.31 -23.29 11.68
N LEU A 602 3.73 -23.22 12.94
CA LEU A 602 4.14 -24.39 13.72
C LEU A 602 2.97 -25.37 13.92
N ILE A 603 1.78 -24.86 14.26
CA ILE A 603 0.57 -25.68 14.42
C ILE A 603 0.19 -26.37 13.10
N LEU A 604 0.18 -25.64 11.99
CA LEU A 604 -0.14 -26.19 10.67
C LEU A 604 0.85 -27.27 10.25
N LEU A 605 2.15 -27.06 10.50
CA LEU A 605 3.18 -28.05 10.21
C LEU A 605 2.96 -29.34 11.02
N ILE A 606 2.65 -29.24 12.32
CA ILE A 606 2.31 -30.39 13.16
C ILE A 606 1.05 -31.12 12.63
N ASN A 607 0.01 -30.37 12.24
CA ASN A 607 -1.22 -30.94 11.70
C ASN A 607 -1.00 -31.67 10.37
N ILE A 608 -0.13 -31.15 9.48
CA ILE A 608 0.25 -31.82 8.23
C ILE A 608 0.99 -33.13 8.53
N ILE A 609 1.96 -33.13 9.46
CA ILE A 609 2.70 -34.34 9.85
C ILE A 609 1.74 -35.41 10.38
N ILE A 610 0.82 -35.03 11.27
CA ILE A 610 -0.18 -35.95 11.81
C ILE A 610 -1.12 -36.45 10.71
N PHE A 611 -1.56 -35.57 9.80
CA PHE A 611 -2.39 -35.96 8.67
C PHE A 611 -1.73 -37.03 7.79
N ILE A 612 -0.44 -36.86 7.47
CA ILE A 612 0.33 -37.83 6.69
C ILE A 612 0.37 -39.17 7.43
N LYS A 613 0.66 -39.17 8.75
CA LYS A 613 0.69 -40.39 9.57
C LYS A 613 -0.67 -41.10 9.62
N ILE A 614 -1.76 -40.36 9.80
CA ILE A 614 -3.13 -40.91 9.81
C ILE A 614 -3.48 -41.48 8.43
N THR A 615 -3.20 -40.74 7.37
CA THR A 615 -3.50 -41.16 5.99
C THR A 615 -2.74 -42.44 5.63
N VAL A 616 -1.45 -42.52 5.96
CA VAL A 616 -0.67 -43.76 5.80
C VAL A 616 -1.26 -44.89 6.64
N SER A 617 -1.61 -44.63 7.91
CA SER A 617 -2.21 -45.66 8.78
C SER A 617 -3.57 -46.16 8.30
N VAL A 618 -4.38 -45.33 7.63
CA VAL A 618 -5.71 -45.68 7.13
C VAL A 618 -5.65 -46.34 5.75
N ILE A 619 -4.77 -45.87 4.87
CA ILE A 619 -4.62 -46.39 3.49
C ILE A 619 -3.83 -47.70 3.47
N TRP A 620 -2.75 -47.80 4.25
CA TRP A 620 -1.83 -48.94 4.25
C TRP A 620 -2.30 -50.13 5.10
N LYS A 621 -3.40 -49.99 5.86
CA LYS A 621 -3.99 -51.12 6.59
C LYS A 621 -4.56 -52.13 5.58
N LYS A 622 -3.80 -53.19 5.32
CA LYS A 622 -4.15 -54.30 4.43
C LYS A 622 -5.40 -55.00 4.98
N ASN A 623 -6.52 -54.90 4.27
CA ASN A 623 -7.72 -55.66 4.60
C ASN A 623 -7.51 -57.10 4.16
N GLU A 624 -7.25 -57.98 5.12
CA GLU A 624 -6.97 -59.39 4.85
C GLU A 624 -8.22 -60.27 4.84
N ASN A 625 -9.43 -59.71 4.77
CA ASN A 625 -10.66 -60.50 4.67
C ASN A 625 -11.67 -59.95 3.65
N LEU A 626 -11.77 -60.70 2.55
CA LEU A 626 -12.95 -61.07 1.73
C LEU A 626 -13.85 -59.96 1.11
N THR A 627 -13.78 -59.92 -0.22
CA THR A 627 -14.89 -59.78 -1.21
C THR A 627 -16.02 -58.78 -0.92
N ARG A 628 -15.82 -57.48 -1.24
CA ARG A 628 -16.92 -56.58 -1.67
C ARG A 628 -16.44 -55.39 -2.50
N ASN A 629 -17.14 -55.12 -3.62
CA ASN A 629 -16.96 -54.02 -4.60
C ASN A 629 -15.86 -52.98 -4.32
N LYS A 630 -14.73 -53.08 -5.04
CA LYS A 630 -13.57 -52.19 -4.92
C LYS A 630 -13.92 -50.69 -5.01
N LYS A 631 -14.91 -50.29 -5.82
CA LYS A 631 -15.35 -48.89 -6.00
C LYS A 631 -16.05 -48.32 -4.75
N ASP A 632 -16.91 -49.09 -4.09
CA ASP A 632 -17.61 -48.66 -2.85
C ASP A 632 -16.63 -48.58 -1.66
N SER A 633 -15.66 -49.50 -1.59
CA SER A 633 -14.59 -49.49 -0.57
C SER A 633 -13.65 -48.29 -0.72
N PHE A 634 -13.25 -47.95 -1.95
CA PHE A 634 -12.40 -46.78 -2.23
C PHE A 634 -13.12 -45.46 -1.95
N MET A 635 -14.38 -45.29 -2.36
CA MET A 635 -15.16 -44.08 -2.08
C MET A 635 -15.39 -43.86 -0.57
N LYS A 636 -15.64 -44.93 0.19
CA LYS A 636 -15.74 -44.84 1.66
C LYS A 636 -14.42 -44.43 2.31
N LYS A 637 -13.28 -44.91 1.82
CA LYS A 637 -11.95 -44.50 2.28
C LYS A 637 -11.66 -43.03 1.94
N MET A 638 -11.94 -42.58 0.72
CA MET A 638 -11.75 -41.19 0.29
C MET A 638 -12.60 -40.21 1.11
N ILE A 639 -13.86 -40.53 1.37
CA ILE A 639 -14.73 -39.66 2.19
C ILE A 639 -14.26 -39.62 3.66
N GLY A 640 -13.72 -40.73 4.18
CA GLY A 640 -13.06 -40.75 5.49
C GLY A 640 -11.85 -39.82 5.53
N THR A 641 -10.99 -39.84 4.52
CA THR A 641 -9.82 -38.95 4.40
C THR A 641 -10.24 -37.49 4.27
N ILE A 642 -11.24 -37.17 3.45
CA ILE A 642 -11.77 -35.79 3.31
C ILE A 642 -12.30 -35.27 4.66
N SER A 643 -13.00 -36.11 5.43
CA SER A 643 -13.49 -35.75 6.77
C SER A 643 -12.39 -35.42 7.76
N ILE A 644 -11.21 -36.02 7.58
CA ILE A 644 -10.02 -35.76 8.39
C ILE A 644 -9.35 -34.45 7.93
N VAL A 645 -9.20 -34.23 6.62
CA VAL A 645 -8.62 -32.99 6.06
C VAL A 645 -9.33 -31.73 6.56
N VAL A 646 -10.68 -31.76 6.55
CA VAL A 646 -11.52 -30.62 6.97
C VAL A 646 -11.36 -30.30 8.46
N VAL A 647 -11.33 -31.33 9.32
CA VAL A 647 -11.19 -31.16 10.79
C VAL A 647 -9.78 -30.77 11.20
N LEU A 648 -8.77 -31.23 10.46
CA LEU A 648 -7.37 -30.87 10.68
C LEU A 648 -7.03 -29.45 10.22
N GLY A 649 -7.95 -28.77 9.52
CA GLY A 649 -7.77 -27.38 9.11
C GLY A 649 -6.68 -27.20 8.05
N ILE A 650 -6.42 -28.20 7.21
CA ILE A 650 -5.39 -28.10 6.15
C ILE A 650 -5.74 -27.00 5.14
N THR A 651 -7.02 -26.65 4.98
CA THR A 651 -7.48 -25.52 4.15
C THR A 651 -6.84 -24.18 4.56
N TRP A 652 -6.43 -24.02 5.81
CA TRP A 652 -5.73 -22.83 6.30
C TRP A 652 -4.31 -22.69 5.78
N THR A 653 -3.69 -23.77 5.27
CA THR A 653 -2.39 -23.68 4.59
C THR A 653 -2.47 -22.82 3.33
N ILE A 654 -3.62 -22.81 2.64
CA ILE A 654 -3.87 -21.94 1.48
C ILE A 654 -3.93 -20.47 1.92
N GLY A 655 -4.51 -20.19 3.10
CA GLY A 655 -4.48 -18.84 3.70
C GLY A 655 -3.08 -18.40 4.14
N TYR A 656 -2.24 -19.34 4.59
CA TYR A 656 -0.84 -19.07 4.90
C TYR A 656 -0.01 -18.80 3.63
N LEU A 657 -0.21 -19.61 2.58
CA LEU A 657 0.41 -19.42 1.27
C LEU A 657 -0.06 -18.15 0.58
N MET A 658 -1.34 -17.81 0.74
CA MET A 658 -1.90 -16.52 0.34
C MET A 658 -0.95 -15.45 0.87
N LEU A 659 -0.78 -15.30 2.20
CA LEU A 659 0.00 -14.22 2.84
C LEU A 659 1.47 -14.05 2.39
N ILE A 660 2.12 -15.10 1.88
CA ILE A 660 3.56 -15.09 1.52
C ILE A 660 3.79 -14.90 0.01
N SER A 661 2.77 -15.11 -0.82
CA SER A 661 2.92 -15.17 -2.28
C SER A 661 2.91 -13.79 -2.97
N HIS A 662 3.45 -13.72 -4.19
CA HIS A 662 3.48 -12.50 -5.04
C HIS A 662 2.10 -12.15 -5.63
N GLU A 663 1.96 -10.92 -6.15
CA GLU A 663 0.68 -10.24 -6.44
C GLU A 663 -0.32 -11.06 -7.28
N GLU A 664 0.05 -11.65 -8.41
CA GLU A 664 -0.93 -12.38 -9.23
C GLU A 664 -1.40 -13.69 -8.58
N THR A 665 -0.49 -14.42 -7.93
CA THR A 665 -0.78 -15.69 -7.26
C THR A 665 -1.62 -15.51 -5.98
N SER A 666 -1.48 -14.37 -5.30
CA SER A 666 -2.24 -14.03 -4.10
C SER A 666 -3.74 -13.95 -4.33
N LEU A 667 -4.16 -13.45 -5.50
CA LEU A 667 -5.56 -13.26 -5.85
C LEU A 667 -6.28 -14.61 -5.97
N VAL A 668 -5.66 -15.57 -6.65
CA VAL A 668 -6.20 -16.94 -6.78
C VAL A 668 -6.30 -17.63 -5.42
N PHE A 669 -5.25 -17.54 -4.60
CA PHE A 669 -5.27 -18.12 -3.25
C PHE A 669 -6.31 -17.46 -2.35
N SER A 670 -6.58 -16.16 -2.50
CA SER A 670 -7.61 -15.44 -1.76
C SER A 670 -9.01 -15.98 -2.04
N TYR A 671 -9.39 -16.17 -3.32
CA TYR A 671 -10.69 -16.77 -3.66
C TYR A 671 -10.81 -18.20 -3.12
N LEU A 672 -9.77 -19.02 -3.28
CA LEU A 672 -9.76 -20.40 -2.82
C LEU A 672 -9.87 -20.48 -1.29
N PHE A 673 -9.11 -19.65 -0.58
CA PHE A 673 -9.16 -19.55 0.88
C PHE A 673 -10.54 -19.10 1.37
N CYS A 674 -11.11 -18.04 0.78
CA CYS A 674 -12.43 -17.54 1.17
C CYS A 674 -13.51 -18.61 1.02
N ILE A 675 -13.55 -19.32 -0.12
CA ILE A 675 -14.57 -20.37 -0.36
C ILE A 675 -14.40 -21.55 0.61
N LEU A 676 -13.17 -22.05 0.77
CA LEU A 676 -12.89 -23.22 1.61
C LEU A 676 -13.10 -22.94 3.10
N ASN A 677 -12.69 -21.75 3.56
CA ASN A 677 -12.81 -21.36 4.95
C ASN A 677 -14.24 -20.96 5.31
N ALA A 678 -14.91 -20.18 4.45
CA ALA A 678 -16.30 -19.80 4.68
C ALA A 678 -17.23 -21.01 4.73
N THR A 679 -16.90 -22.12 4.06
CA THR A 679 -17.70 -23.37 4.11
C THR A 679 -17.22 -24.38 5.16
N GLN A 680 -16.14 -24.12 5.92
CA GLN A 680 -15.54 -25.12 6.81
C GLN A 680 -16.53 -25.63 7.89
N GLY A 681 -17.30 -24.74 8.51
CA GLY A 681 -18.30 -25.14 9.52
C GLY A 681 -19.44 -25.98 8.95
N LEU A 682 -19.87 -25.69 7.72
CA LEU A 682 -20.86 -26.49 7.00
C LEU A 682 -20.31 -27.89 6.66
N GLN A 683 -19.06 -27.97 6.22
CA GLN A 683 -18.39 -29.25 5.92
C GLN A 683 -18.30 -30.12 7.19
N ILE A 684 -17.96 -29.54 8.35
CA ILE A 684 -17.95 -30.25 9.64
C ILE A 684 -19.35 -30.81 9.96
N CYS A 685 -20.40 -30.02 9.77
CA CYS A 685 -21.78 -30.46 10.01
C CYS A 685 -22.17 -31.65 9.14
N ILE A 686 -21.92 -31.58 7.83
CA ILE A 686 -22.26 -32.66 6.90
C ILE A 686 -21.53 -33.96 7.30
N LEU A 687 -20.24 -33.87 7.63
CA LEU A 687 -19.40 -35.05 7.83
C LEU A 687 -19.53 -35.67 9.24
N TYR A 688 -19.65 -34.87 10.30
CA TYR A 688 -19.68 -35.36 11.68
C TYR A 688 -21.08 -35.48 12.30
N THR A 689 -22.04 -34.72 11.76
CA THR A 689 -23.44 -34.73 12.20
C THR A 689 -24.30 -35.56 11.25
N PHE A 690 -24.55 -35.07 10.02
CA PHE A 690 -25.53 -35.70 9.12
C PHE A 690 -25.13 -37.09 8.62
N ARG A 691 -23.83 -37.32 8.40
CA ARG A 691 -23.33 -38.64 7.98
C ARG A 691 -23.26 -39.64 9.14
N SER A 692 -23.37 -39.21 10.39
CA SER A 692 -23.26 -40.12 11.54
C SER A 692 -24.38 -41.17 11.51
N PRO A 693 -24.08 -42.46 11.72
CA PRO A 693 -25.11 -43.50 11.80
C PRO A 693 -26.12 -43.23 12.92
N ILE A 694 -25.68 -42.57 14.00
CA ILE A 694 -26.53 -42.16 15.13
C ILE A 694 -27.56 -41.13 14.68
N PHE A 695 -27.16 -40.16 13.86
CA PHE A 695 -28.07 -39.14 13.32
C PHE A 695 -29.10 -39.79 12.39
N LYS A 696 -28.63 -40.61 11.42
CA LYS A 696 -29.53 -41.32 10.49
C LYS A 696 -30.56 -42.19 11.22
N LYS A 697 -30.15 -42.89 12.28
CA LYS A 697 -31.05 -43.70 13.11
C LYS A 697 -32.07 -42.84 13.85
N LYS A 698 -31.63 -41.80 14.56
CA LYS A 698 -32.55 -40.90 15.29
C LYS A 698 -33.50 -40.14 14.38
N VAL A 699 -33.02 -39.65 13.23
CA VAL A 699 -33.87 -38.98 12.23
C VAL A 699 -34.87 -39.97 11.64
N SER A 700 -34.48 -41.21 11.36
CA SER A 700 -35.42 -42.25 10.92
C SER A 700 -36.46 -42.59 11.98
N GLU A 701 -36.12 -42.54 13.27
CA GLU A 701 -37.07 -42.76 14.37
C GLU A 701 -38.03 -41.57 14.50
N VAL A 702 -37.54 -40.33 14.39
CA VAL A 702 -38.37 -39.11 14.45
C VAL A 702 -39.26 -38.97 13.21
N PHE A 703 -38.75 -39.25 12.00
CA PHE A 703 -39.57 -39.21 10.78
C PHE A 703 -40.68 -40.28 10.77
N ARG A 704 -40.48 -41.41 11.45
CA ARG A 704 -41.54 -42.41 11.68
C ARG A 704 -42.64 -41.92 12.63
N VAL A 705 -42.35 -40.92 13.48
CA VAL A 705 -43.32 -40.31 14.38
C VAL A 705 -44.08 -39.16 13.70
N PHE A 706 -43.49 -38.51 12.70
CA PHE A 706 -44.09 -37.39 11.97
C PHE A 706 -44.92 -37.79 10.73
N TRP A 707 -44.91 -39.07 10.31
CA TRP A 707 -45.85 -39.55 9.29
C TRP A 707 -47.20 -39.84 9.95
N VAL A 708 -48.21 -39.03 9.62
CA VAL A 708 -49.63 -39.21 9.97
C VAL A 708 -50.12 -40.59 9.49
N PRO A 709 -51.03 -41.28 10.22
CA PRO A 709 -51.55 -42.61 9.84
C PRO A 709 -52.11 -42.63 8.41
N GLU A 710 -51.79 -43.69 7.67
CA GLU A 710 -52.32 -43.97 6.33
C GLU A 710 -53.86 -43.91 6.32
N VAL A 711 -54.42 -43.01 5.51
CA VAL A 711 -55.80 -43.13 5.03
C VAL A 711 -55.79 -44.17 3.92
N PRO A 712 -56.56 -45.27 3.98
CA PRO A 712 -56.53 -46.29 2.96
C PRO A 712 -57.23 -45.78 1.69
N LEU A 713 -56.43 -45.51 0.64
CA LEU A 713 -56.91 -45.30 -0.72
C LEU A 713 -57.01 -46.67 -1.42
N TYR A 714 -58.23 -47.17 -1.60
CA TYR A 714 -58.51 -48.38 -2.37
C TYR A 714 -58.29 -48.10 -3.87
N LEU A 715 -57.20 -48.60 -4.43
CA LEU A 715 -56.91 -48.60 -5.86
C LEU A 715 -57.07 -50.02 -6.42
N TYR A 716 -58.05 -50.18 -7.30
CA TYR A 716 -58.40 -51.46 -7.92
C TYR A 716 -57.44 -51.75 -9.08
N SER A 717 -56.46 -52.65 -8.89
CA SER A 717 -55.58 -53.11 -9.98
C SER A 717 -55.96 -54.52 -10.43
N LYS A 718 -56.22 -54.72 -11.72
CA LYS A 718 -56.58 -56.02 -12.32
C LYS A 718 -55.35 -56.64 -12.98
N THR A 719 -54.86 -57.75 -12.44
CA THR A 719 -53.66 -58.45 -12.96
C THR A 719 -54.08 -59.50 -13.99
N TYR A 720 -53.56 -59.43 -15.21
CA TYR A 720 -53.73 -60.46 -16.23
C TYR A 720 -52.49 -61.35 -16.28
N TYR A 721 -52.66 -62.67 -16.13
CA TYR A 721 -51.59 -63.64 -16.30
C TYR A 721 -51.53 -64.11 -17.75
N ILE A 722 -50.47 -63.72 -18.47
CA ILE A 722 -50.17 -64.25 -19.80
C ILE A 722 -49.30 -65.48 -19.63
N SER A 723 -49.90 -66.66 -19.77
CA SER A 723 -49.19 -67.95 -19.86
C SER A 723 -48.66 -68.11 -21.28
N LYS A 724 -47.33 -68.22 -21.42
CA LYS A 724 -46.65 -68.49 -22.70
C LYS A 724 -46.45 -70.02 -22.82
N SER A 725 -47.36 -70.72 -23.49
CA SER A 725 -47.19 -72.15 -23.85
C SER A 725 -46.43 -72.27 -25.18
N GLN A 726 -45.36 -73.04 -25.18
CA GLN A 726 -44.58 -73.41 -26.38
C GLN A 726 -45.10 -74.75 -26.99
N PRO A 727 -44.69 -75.15 -28.20
CA PRO A 727 -45.58 -75.40 -29.33
C PRO A 727 -45.92 -76.88 -29.56
N ALA A 728 -47.17 -77.20 -29.89
CA ALA A 728 -47.53 -78.35 -30.74
C ALA A 728 -49.02 -78.33 -31.13
N LYS A 729 -49.25 -78.45 -32.46
CA LYS A 729 -50.37 -79.06 -33.20
C LYS A 729 -51.83 -78.86 -32.75
N HIS A 730 -52.58 -78.38 -33.74
CA HIS A 730 -54.02 -78.55 -33.98
C HIS A 730 -55.02 -77.63 -33.26
N SER A 731 -55.34 -76.56 -33.99
CA SER A 731 -56.67 -76.16 -34.47
C SER A 731 -57.81 -75.85 -33.50
N GLN A 732 -58.34 -74.64 -33.72
CA GLN A 732 -59.61 -74.03 -33.31
C GLN A 732 -59.67 -73.36 -31.93
N GLU A 733 -59.36 -72.06 -31.95
CA GLU A 733 -59.78 -71.09 -30.94
C GLU A 733 -61.28 -70.81 -31.10
N THR A 734 -62.06 -71.04 -30.03
CA THR A 734 -63.40 -70.49 -29.87
C THR A 734 -63.43 -69.74 -28.55
N PHE A 735 -63.60 -68.41 -28.61
CA PHE A 735 -63.72 -67.56 -27.44
C PHE A 735 -65.12 -67.68 -26.82
N ARG A 736 -65.19 -67.77 -25.49
CA ARG A 736 -66.41 -67.47 -24.72
C ARG A 736 -66.05 -66.68 -23.47
N SER A 737 -66.61 -65.47 -23.35
CA SER A 737 -66.48 -64.64 -22.15
C SER A 737 -67.39 -65.14 -21.04
N ALA A 738 -66.93 -65.11 -19.80
CA ALA A 738 -67.82 -65.14 -18.65
C ALA A 738 -67.39 -64.12 -17.58
N GLN A 739 -68.43 -63.48 -17.06
CA GLN A 739 -68.54 -62.35 -16.14
C GLN A 739 -67.60 -62.34 -14.91
N THR A 740 -67.29 -61.09 -14.55
CA THR A 740 -66.67 -60.57 -13.33
C THR A 740 -67.33 -61.01 -12.03
N SER A 741 -66.50 -61.37 -11.04
CA SER A 741 -66.79 -61.22 -9.61
C SER A 741 -65.58 -60.58 -8.91
N SER A 742 -65.87 -59.78 -7.89
CA SER A 742 -64.93 -58.92 -7.17
C SER A 742 -64.76 -59.41 -5.73
N GLU A 743 -63.53 -59.67 -5.28
CA GLU A 743 -63.19 -59.82 -3.86
C GLU A 743 -61.88 -59.07 -3.56
N THR A 744 -61.86 -58.37 -2.42
CA THR A 744 -60.82 -57.43 -1.99
C THR A 744 -59.95 -58.09 -0.92
N ILE A 745 -58.63 -58.14 -1.16
CA ILE A 745 -57.62 -58.57 -0.19
C ILE A 745 -56.68 -57.39 0.04
N SER A 746 -56.45 -57.02 1.30
CA SER A 746 -55.39 -56.11 1.71
C SER A 746 -54.46 -56.82 2.68
N LEU A 747 -53.21 -57.04 2.28
CA LEU A 747 -52.10 -57.20 3.23
C LEU A 747 -50.78 -56.83 2.58
N SER A 748 -50.17 -55.80 3.16
CA SER A 748 -48.75 -55.62 3.46
C SER A 748 -47.65 -56.00 2.45
N THR A 749 -46.64 -55.12 2.49
CA THR A 749 -45.20 -55.40 2.57
C THR A 749 -44.31 -55.36 1.30
N PHE A 750 -43.25 -54.53 1.46
CA PHE A 750 -41.87 -54.66 0.97
C PHE A 750 -41.57 -54.30 -0.50
N PRO A 751 -40.30 -54.12 -0.92
CA PRO A 751 -39.09 -53.61 -0.24
C PRO A 751 -38.26 -52.61 -1.11
N ASN A 752 -37.14 -52.14 -0.54
CA ASN A 752 -35.87 -51.71 -1.17
C ASN A 752 -35.74 -51.61 -2.70
N CYS A 753 -35.08 -50.53 -3.15
CA CYS A 753 -34.04 -50.48 -4.21
C CYS A 753 -33.62 -48.99 -4.34
N SER A 754 -32.38 -48.56 -4.56
CA SER A 754 -31.11 -49.18 -4.99
C SER A 754 -29.95 -48.30 -4.49
#